data_AF-A0A3M1DCW8-F1
#
_entry.id   AF-A0A3M1DCW8-F1
#
_cell.length_a   1.000
_cell.length_b   1.000
_cell.length_c   1.000
_cell.angle_alpha   90.00
_cell.angle_beta   90.00
_cell.angle_gamma   90.00
#
_symmetry.space_group_name_H-M   'P 1'
#
loop_
_entity.id
_entity.type
_entity.pdbx_description
1 polymer ?
#
loop_
_entity_poly.entity_id
_entity_poly.type
_entity_poly.pdbx_seq_one_letter_code
_entity_poly.pdbx_strand_id
1 'polypeptide(L)'
;MATSEPLIDDEKLLEELAGICGERWVSTSQPDRLAYARDMWPRCLIRQRAGLLDHPPDVVVWPADEKQVAAIIEVASRYRMGLIPFGAGSGVCGATLPHRGGIVCDLKRLDSIVDVDQRTGTVEVQAGIIGEVLERRLNGLGLSCGHFPSSMYCSTVGGWVAARGAGQCSSRYGKIEDMVVGLDYVDWQGRLRRVRHPRCAGHWTELPLLLGSEGTLGIITSVRMAVHRLPEERWFRAFRFPDVESGLDAIRLVLREGLRPSVMRLYDEFDTMIASRGGGEDDSESLLHRISKSAEGPLRHLLRLSLPRLLASPKILNRLGRMSPLGCQLVVVYEGSEAELELAATIVPALCRSTGGTDLGEEPARAWWSNRYAVSYKQSKVFEAGAFVDTMEVATTWDRLASLYHAVRKEVEPIAFVMAHFSHAWREGCSVYFTFVGAGRDESDSAKVYDTIWLKAQQAVRKFGGVVSHHHGIGLLKTRFLKRQLESGWPVLSAVRQTFDPYALFNPGKLEDSQEPYSAPAAGVEDLQGVLDSIRLSIGRRALADGWELRASERKPVAVIKPSSPDELGLVVARLYEASVPWVVTSSGSALGRLQRRKFPKRFVAIDLGRLNGIESCSEQSLWVSVGAGTPLGEVAQYCRERNLRIAGNPDGGSSVGGWISRGAWFTDPVLGLPASPVLALEVVLPDGRKFRSVPSPRASTGPCLESLWLGTWGVLGIVASAVLK
;
A
#
# COMPACT_ATOMS: atom_id res chain seq x y z
N MET A 1 -35.47 -15.99 2.71
CA MET A 1 -34.93 -17.02 1.81
C MET A 1 -35.66 -16.90 0.48
N ALA A 2 -34.96 -16.41 -0.53
CA ALA A 2 -35.30 -16.57 -1.94
C ALA A 2 -33.94 -16.75 -2.64
N THR A 3 -33.46 -17.98 -2.66
CA THR A 3 -32.30 -18.39 -3.44
C THR A 3 -32.76 -18.50 -4.88
N SER A 4 -32.52 -17.47 -5.69
CA SER A 4 -32.69 -17.54 -7.13
C SER A 4 -31.59 -18.46 -7.69
N GLU A 5 -31.94 -19.74 -7.86
CA GLU A 5 -31.31 -20.80 -8.69
C GLU A 5 -29.78 -21.05 -8.54
N PRO A 6 -29.28 -22.29 -8.72
CA PRO A 6 -27.87 -22.51 -9.05
C PRO A 6 -27.64 -22.03 -10.49
N LEU A 7 -26.82 -20.99 -10.68
CA LEU A 7 -26.58 -20.32 -11.97
C LEU A 7 -25.45 -20.93 -12.83
N ILE A 8 -24.93 -22.10 -12.45
CA ILE A 8 -24.10 -22.94 -13.33
C ILE A 8 -24.69 -24.33 -13.34
N ASP A 9 -25.38 -24.67 -14.43
CA ASP A 9 -25.89 -26.01 -14.75
C ASP A 9 -24.99 -26.69 -15.81
N ASP A 10 -23.70 -26.33 -15.81
CA ASP A 10 -22.70 -26.84 -16.75
C ASP A 10 -21.93 -28.00 -16.10
N GLU A 11 -22.51 -29.20 -16.13
CA GLU A 11 -21.89 -30.44 -15.63
C GLU A 11 -20.46 -30.62 -16.15
N LYS A 12 -20.21 -30.21 -17.40
CA LYS A 12 -18.91 -30.32 -18.05
C LYS A 12 -17.84 -29.44 -17.40
N LEU A 13 -18.18 -28.22 -16.97
CA LEU A 13 -17.26 -27.37 -16.21
C LEU A 13 -16.83 -28.06 -14.91
N LEU A 14 -17.79 -28.64 -14.18
CA LEU A 14 -17.53 -29.32 -12.91
C LEU A 14 -16.68 -30.58 -13.12
N GLU A 15 -16.96 -31.37 -14.16
CA GLU A 15 -16.15 -32.52 -14.57
C GLU A 15 -14.71 -32.12 -14.91
N GLU A 16 -14.51 -31.05 -15.68
CA GLU A 16 -13.16 -30.57 -16.03
C GLU A 16 -12.39 -30.11 -14.78
N LEU A 17 -13.02 -29.33 -13.89
CA LEU A 17 -12.40 -28.89 -12.65
C LEU A 17 -12.10 -30.07 -11.71
N ALA A 18 -13.00 -31.04 -11.63
CA ALA A 18 -12.80 -32.26 -10.84
C ALA A 18 -11.70 -33.13 -11.43
N GLY A 19 -11.56 -33.20 -12.77
CA GLY A 19 -10.44 -33.85 -13.43
C GLY A 19 -9.09 -33.22 -13.13
N ILE A 20 -9.05 -31.91 -12.86
CA ILE A 20 -7.83 -31.18 -12.48
C ILE A 20 -7.50 -31.37 -11.00
N CYS A 21 -8.45 -31.09 -10.10
CA CYS A 21 -8.19 -31.00 -8.65
C CYS A 21 -8.46 -32.31 -7.90
N GLY A 22 -9.29 -33.20 -8.48
CA GLY A 22 -10.00 -34.29 -7.82
C GLY A 22 -11.37 -33.85 -7.30
N GLU A 23 -12.38 -34.72 -7.37
CA GLU A 23 -13.78 -34.43 -6.96
C GLU A 23 -13.89 -33.83 -5.55
N ARG A 24 -13.09 -34.33 -4.61
CA ARG A 24 -13.05 -33.83 -3.22
C ARG A 24 -12.67 -32.34 -3.12
N TRP A 25 -11.97 -31.81 -4.12
CA TRP A 25 -11.38 -30.49 -4.14
C TRP A 25 -12.08 -29.54 -5.11
N VAL A 26 -13.34 -29.83 -5.41
CA VAL A 26 -14.28 -28.96 -6.13
C VAL A 26 -15.61 -28.98 -5.37
N SER A 27 -16.19 -27.82 -5.09
CA SER A 27 -17.44 -27.74 -4.34
C SER A 27 -18.37 -26.65 -4.84
N THR A 28 -19.63 -27.03 -4.99
CA THR A 28 -20.78 -26.13 -5.18
C THR A 28 -21.72 -26.17 -3.96
N SER A 29 -21.28 -26.81 -2.87
CA SER A 29 -22.08 -26.97 -1.65
C SER A 29 -22.43 -25.60 -1.06
N GLN A 30 -23.66 -25.47 -0.54
CA GLN A 30 -24.07 -24.21 0.09
C GLN A 30 -23.14 -23.79 1.26
N PRO A 31 -22.71 -24.69 2.18
CA PRO A 31 -21.78 -24.31 3.24
C PRO A 31 -20.46 -23.72 2.74
N ASP A 32 -19.85 -24.33 1.71
CA ASP A 32 -18.59 -23.82 1.17
C ASP A 32 -18.82 -22.48 0.47
N ARG A 33 -19.84 -22.37 -0.39
CA ARG A 33 -20.17 -21.11 -1.05
C ARG A 33 -20.40 -19.97 -0.06
N LEU A 34 -21.06 -20.24 1.07
CA LEU A 34 -21.21 -19.27 2.16
C LEU A 34 -19.86 -18.90 2.81
N ALA A 35 -18.99 -19.88 3.06
CA ALA A 35 -17.68 -19.65 3.68
C ALA A 35 -16.73 -18.82 2.80
N TYR A 36 -16.85 -18.93 1.47
CA TYR A 36 -16.05 -18.19 0.49
C TYR A 36 -16.73 -16.91 -0.05
N ALA A 37 -17.99 -16.66 0.31
CA ALA A 37 -18.69 -15.39 0.10
C ALA A 37 -18.26 -14.30 1.13
N ARG A 38 -17.08 -14.46 1.73
CA ARG A 38 -16.64 -13.75 2.94
C ARG A 38 -15.40 -12.91 2.70
N ASP A 39 -15.44 -11.74 3.32
CA ASP A 39 -14.32 -10.87 3.67
C ASP A 39 -14.68 -10.30 5.06
N MET A 40 -13.69 -9.92 5.87
CA MET A 40 -13.93 -9.33 7.20
C MET A 40 -14.34 -7.85 7.12
N TRP A 41 -14.63 -7.33 5.92
CA TRP A 41 -15.15 -5.99 5.69
C TRP A 41 -16.48 -5.75 6.44
N PRO A 42 -16.50 -4.81 7.40
CA PRO A 42 -17.69 -4.49 8.20
C PRO A 42 -18.96 -4.20 7.42
N ARG A 43 -18.86 -3.63 6.21
CA ARG A 43 -20.02 -3.35 5.36
C ARG A 43 -20.80 -4.62 4.98
N CYS A 44 -20.11 -5.73 4.77
CA CYS A 44 -20.72 -7.03 4.47
C CYS A 44 -21.39 -7.63 5.71
N LEU A 45 -20.79 -7.45 6.90
CA LEU A 45 -21.39 -7.90 8.16
C LEU A 45 -22.71 -7.17 8.47
N ILE A 46 -22.79 -5.87 8.18
CA ILE A 46 -24.05 -5.09 8.28
C ILE A 46 -25.12 -5.69 7.33
N ARG A 47 -24.73 -6.07 6.11
CA ARG A 47 -25.65 -6.67 5.12
C ARG A 47 -26.09 -8.06 5.51
N GLN A 48 -25.18 -8.88 6.02
CA GLN A 48 -25.47 -10.22 6.51
C GLN A 48 -26.49 -10.17 7.66
N ARG A 49 -26.38 -9.21 8.58
CA ARG A 49 -27.39 -8.99 9.63
C ARG A 49 -28.76 -8.59 9.07
N ALA A 50 -28.79 -7.91 7.93
CA ALA A 50 -30.03 -7.62 7.20
C ALA A 50 -30.58 -8.85 6.42
N GLY A 51 -29.97 -10.04 6.56
CA GLY A 51 -30.35 -11.25 5.83
C GLY A 51 -29.92 -11.24 4.36
N LEU A 52 -29.05 -10.32 3.96
CA LEU A 52 -28.51 -10.24 2.61
C LEU A 52 -27.16 -10.94 2.55
N LEU A 53 -27.07 -12.03 1.79
CA LEU A 53 -25.81 -12.68 1.47
C LEU A 53 -25.18 -11.96 0.28
N ASP A 54 -23.96 -11.46 0.48
CA ASP A 54 -23.21 -10.83 -0.59
C ASP A 54 -22.43 -11.88 -1.38
N HIS A 55 -22.63 -11.89 -2.70
CA HIS A 55 -21.69 -12.46 -3.65
C HIS A 55 -21.27 -13.91 -3.34
N PRO A 56 -22.18 -14.90 -3.38
CA PRO A 56 -21.74 -16.29 -3.33
C PRO A 56 -20.93 -16.63 -4.60
N PRO A 57 -19.82 -17.37 -4.50
CA PRO A 57 -19.16 -17.92 -5.67
C PRO A 57 -20.04 -18.95 -6.36
N ASP A 58 -19.74 -19.27 -7.61
CA ASP A 58 -20.44 -20.34 -8.32
C ASP A 58 -19.84 -21.71 -7.95
N VAL A 59 -18.50 -21.77 -7.88
CA VAL A 59 -17.74 -22.97 -7.51
C VAL A 59 -16.49 -22.59 -6.72
N VAL A 60 -16.10 -23.45 -5.78
CA VAL A 60 -14.85 -23.35 -5.02
C VAL A 60 -13.92 -24.49 -5.44
N VAL A 61 -12.66 -24.19 -5.67
CA VAL A 61 -11.62 -25.17 -6.01
C VAL A 61 -10.40 -25.01 -5.11
N TRP A 62 -9.73 -26.13 -4.80
CA TRP A 62 -8.55 -26.16 -3.94
C TRP A 62 -7.37 -26.83 -4.66
N PRO A 63 -6.59 -26.11 -5.49
CA PRO A 63 -5.43 -26.69 -6.18
C PRO A 63 -4.31 -27.08 -5.21
N ALA A 64 -3.64 -28.18 -5.50
CA ALA A 64 -2.53 -28.75 -4.73
C ALA A 64 -1.15 -28.23 -5.16
N ASP A 65 -1.04 -27.72 -6.38
CA ASP A 65 0.21 -27.24 -6.97
C ASP A 65 -0.04 -26.17 -8.05
N GLU A 66 1.05 -25.58 -8.54
CA GLU A 66 1.04 -24.55 -9.58
C GLU A 66 0.52 -25.04 -10.95
N LYS A 67 0.61 -26.35 -11.24
CA LYS A 67 0.10 -26.92 -12.50
C LYS A 67 -1.42 -26.99 -12.48
N GLN A 68 -2.01 -27.34 -11.34
CA GLN A 68 -3.46 -27.29 -11.16
C GLN A 68 -3.98 -25.85 -11.23
N VAL A 69 -3.27 -24.88 -10.64
CA VAL A 69 -3.62 -23.45 -10.79
C VAL A 69 -3.64 -23.03 -12.27
N ALA A 70 -2.61 -23.40 -13.04
CA ALA A 70 -2.55 -23.16 -14.48
C ALA A 70 -3.73 -23.77 -15.25
N ALA A 71 -4.04 -25.04 -15.00
CA ALA A 71 -5.16 -25.71 -15.66
C ALA A 71 -6.53 -25.08 -15.30
N ILE A 72 -6.71 -24.64 -14.04
CA ILE A 72 -7.93 -23.91 -13.63
C ILE A 72 -8.05 -22.59 -14.39
N ILE A 73 -6.96 -21.86 -14.60
CA ILE A 73 -6.96 -20.61 -15.37
C ILE A 73 -7.37 -20.86 -16.83
N GLU A 74 -6.87 -21.93 -17.45
CA GLU A 74 -7.27 -22.32 -18.81
C GLU A 74 -8.77 -22.62 -18.88
N VAL A 75 -9.32 -23.36 -17.92
CA VAL A 75 -10.77 -23.63 -17.81
C VAL A 75 -11.54 -22.32 -17.63
N ALA A 76 -11.18 -21.50 -16.65
CA ALA A 76 -11.81 -20.21 -16.40
C ALA A 76 -11.82 -19.31 -17.66
N SER A 77 -10.73 -19.35 -18.44
CA SER A 77 -10.58 -18.59 -19.68
C SER A 77 -11.52 -19.09 -20.78
N ARG A 78 -11.62 -20.41 -20.96
CA ARG A 78 -12.56 -21.04 -21.92
C ARG A 78 -14.01 -20.72 -21.59
N TYR A 79 -14.40 -20.83 -20.32
CA TYR A 79 -15.77 -20.60 -19.86
C TYR A 79 -16.06 -19.13 -19.54
N ARG A 80 -15.10 -18.22 -19.73
CA ARG A 80 -15.22 -16.77 -19.44
C ARG A 80 -15.68 -16.48 -18.01
N MET A 81 -15.21 -17.28 -17.07
CA MET A 81 -15.53 -17.13 -15.65
C MET A 81 -14.43 -16.36 -14.93
N GLY A 82 -14.85 -15.45 -14.05
CA GLY A 82 -13.93 -14.80 -13.12
C GLY A 82 -13.28 -15.80 -12.19
N LEU A 83 -12.00 -15.59 -11.88
CA LEU A 83 -11.19 -16.41 -11.00
C LEU A 83 -10.70 -15.55 -9.83
N ILE A 84 -11.15 -15.88 -8.63
CA ILE A 84 -10.90 -15.11 -7.41
C ILE A 84 -9.89 -15.88 -6.57
N PRO A 85 -8.62 -15.43 -6.46
CA PRO A 85 -7.67 -16.07 -5.57
C PRO A 85 -8.07 -15.83 -4.12
N PHE A 86 -8.06 -16.89 -3.33
CA PHE A 86 -8.47 -16.86 -1.93
C PHE A 86 -7.38 -17.46 -1.05
N GLY A 87 -6.93 -16.68 -0.08
CA GLY A 87 -6.05 -17.14 1.00
C GLY A 87 -6.87 -17.64 2.18
N ALA A 88 -6.93 -16.85 3.25
CA ALA A 88 -7.70 -17.18 4.46
C ALA A 88 -8.87 -16.21 4.73
N GLY A 89 -9.18 -15.31 3.78
CA GLY A 89 -10.35 -14.43 3.86
C GLY A 89 -10.29 -13.36 4.96
N SER A 90 -9.09 -12.99 5.44
CA SER A 90 -8.90 -11.95 6.47
C SER A 90 -8.89 -10.52 5.93
N GLY A 91 -9.14 -10.32 4.63
CA GLY A 91 -9.25 -8.98 4.05
C GLY A 91 -10.35 -8.18 4.74
N VAL A 92 -10.25 -6.85 4.70
CA VAL A 92 -11.23 -5.92 5.31
C VAL A 92 -11.75 -4.89 4.33
N CYS A 93 -11.49 -5.09 3.03
CA CYS A 93 -11.81 -4.15 1.95
C CYS A 93 -12.66 -4.81 0.85
N GLY A 94 -13.10 -6.06 1.04
CA GLY A 94 -13.87 -6.80 0.04
C GLY A 94 -13.01 -7.36 -1.10
N ALA A 95 -11.71 -7.57 -0.87
CA ALA A 95 -10.78 -8.03 -1.90
C ALA A 95 -11.03 -9.49 -2.32
N THR A 96 -11.52 -10.33 -1.39
CA THR A 96 -11.78 -11.75 -1.62
C THR A 96 -13.22 -12.07 -2.01
N LEU A 97 -14.12 -11.08 -2.03
CA LEU A 97 -15.54 -11.30 -2.35
C LEU A 97 -15.71 -11.58 -3.84
N PRO A 98 -16.38 -12.65 -4.29
CA PRO A 98 -16.59 -12.91 -5.71
C PRO A 98 -17.72 -12.03 -6.26
N HIS A 99 -17.44 -10.73 -6.38
CA HIS A 99 -18.40 -9.66 -6.67
C HIS A 99 -19.28 -9.93 -7.91
N ARG A 100 -18.72 -10.60 -8.92
CA ARG A 100 -19.40 -11.02 -10.15
C ARG A 100 -19.65 -12.52 -10.23
N GLY A 101 -19.67 -13.24 -9.10
CA GLY A 101 -19.63 -14.70 -9.07
C GLY A 101 -18.26 -15.23 -9.48
N GLY A 102 -18.23 -16.42 -10.05
CA GLY A 102 -17.05 -17.06 -10.62
C GLY A 102 -16.49 -18.21 -9.77
N ILE A 103 -15.28 -18.63 -10.15
CA ILE A 103 -14.49 -19.66 -9.49
C ILE A 103 -13.70 -19.00 -8.37
N VAL A 104 -13.93 -19.40 -7.13
CA VAL A 104 -13.00 -19.08 -6.04
C VAL A 104 -11.91 -20.14 -5.97
N CYS A 105 -10.66 -19.72 -6.10
CA CYS A 105 -9.48 -20.56 -6.10
C CYS A 105 -8.74 -20.43 -4.77
N ASP A 106 -8.91 -21.41 -3.90
CA ASP A 106 -8.32 -21.43 -2.57
C ASP A 106 -6.91 -22.03 -2.59
N LEU A 107 -5.94 -21.17 -2.30
CA LEU A 107 -4.53 -21.51 -2.42
C LEU A 107 -3.96 -22.19 -1.17
N LYS A 108 -4.74 -22.41 -0.09
CA LYS A 108 -4.20 -22.90 1.20
C LYS A 108 -3.58 -24.29 1.16
N ARG A 109 -3.79 -25.08 0.11
CA ARG A 109 -3.05 -26.36 -0.09
C ARG A 109 -1.62 -26.14 -0.60
N LEU A 110 -1.30 -24.94 -1.07
CA LEU A 110 0.06 -24.49 -1.38
C LEU A 110 0.72 -23.98 -0.07
N ASP A 111 1.04 -24.86 0.87
CA ASP A 111 1.46 -24.52 2.25
C ASP A 111 2.87 -25.00 2.66
N SER A 112 3.71 -25.33 1.67
CA SER A 112 5.06 -25.86 1.91
C SER A 112 6.14 -24.77 1.90
N ILE A 113 7.15 -24.95 2.76
CA ILE A 113 8.44 -24.26 2.62
C ILE A 113 9.24 -25.03 1.57
N VAL A 114 9.60 -24.36 0.48
CA VAL A 114 10.26 -24.95 -0.68
C VAL A 114 11.77 -24.98 -0.49
N ASP A 115 12.34 -23.88 0.01
CA ASP A 115 13.78 -23.71 0.20
C ASP A 115 14.07 -22.73 1.35
N VAL A 116 15.18 -22.93 2.06
CA VAL A 116 15.69 -22.03 3.11
C VAL A 116 17.19 -21.88 2.91
N ASP A 117 17.62 -20.70 2.46
CA ASP A 117 19.05 -20.36 2.35
C ASP A 117 19.47 -19.49 3.55
N GLN A 118 20.04 -20.16 4.57
CA GLN A 118 20.54 -19.47 5.77
C GLN A 118 21.74 -18.56 5.50
N ARG A 119 22.50 -18.80 4.42
CA ARG A 119 23.67 -18.00 4.07
C ARG A 119 23.25 -16.66 3.49
N THR A 120 22.24 -16.65 2.63
CA THR A 120 21.68 -15.40 2.08
C THR A 120 20.58 -14.80 2.95
N GLY A 121 20.05 -15.56 3.92
CA GLY A 121 18.94 -15.13 4.78
C GLY A 121 17.64 -15.04 4.00
N THR A 122 17.32 -16.06 3.19
CA THR A 122 16.08 -16.08 2.40
C THR A 122 15.31 -17.39 2.57
N VAL A 123 13.98 -17.31 2.44
CA VAL A 123 13.07 -18.45 2.38
C VAL A 123 12.25 -18.36 1.09
N GLU A 124 12.04 -19.50 0.45
CA GLU A 124 11.04 -19.67 -0.59
C GLU A 124 9.89 -20.51 -0.05
N VAL A 125 8.67 -19.97 -0.15
CA VAL A 125 7.50 -20.58 0.47
C VAL A 125 6.28 -20.45 -0.44
N GLN A 126 5.45 -21.48 -0.44
CA GLN A 126 4.21 -21.46 -1.19
C GLN A 126 3.22 -20.43 -0.61
N ALA A 127 2.46 -19.79 -1.52
CA ALA A 127 1.64 -18.62 -1.22
C ALA A 127 0.47 -18.87 -0.25
N GLY A 128 0.03 -20.12 -0.12
CA GLY A 128 -1.07 -20.53 0.75
C GLY A 128 -0.69 -20.75 2.21
N ILE A 129 0.60 -20.77 2.56
CA ILE A 129 1.02 -21.01 3.94
C ILE A 129 0.46 -19.94 4.87
N ILE A 130 -0.07 -20.37 6.03
CA ILE A 130 -0.53 -19.47 7.09
C ILE A 130 0.68 -18.85 7.80
N GLY A 131 0.58 -17.56 8.13
CA GLY A 131 1.66 -16.80 8.73
C GLY A 131 2.23 -17.40 10.02
N GLU A 132 1.35 -17.81 10.94
CA GLU A 132 1.75 -18.51 12.17
C GLU A 132 2.54 -19.79 11.86
N VAL A 133 2.08 -20.58 10.88
CA VAL A 133 2.70 -21.85 10.52
C VAL A 133 4.09 -21.63 9.92
N LEU A 134 4.23 -20.60 9.06
CA LEU A 134 5.53 -20.19 8.53
C LEU A 134 6.50 -19.80 9.65
N GLU A 135 6.08 -18.87 10.52
CA GLU A 135 6.94 -18.37 11.59
C GLU A 135 7.36 -19.48 12.54
N ARG A 136 6.43 -20.35 12.97
CA ARG A 136 6.74 -21.47 13.86
C ARG A 136 7.74 -22.44 13.22
N ARG A 137 7.62 -22.72 11.91
CA ARG A 137 8.58 -23.57 11.18
C ARG A 137 9.96 -22.91 11.07
N LEU A 138 10.02 -21.60 10.79
CA LEU A 138 11.28 -20.84 10.74
C LEU A 138 11.96 -20.76 12.11
N ASN A 139 11.19 -20.57 13.17
CA ASN A 139 11.72 -20.51 14.55
C ASN A 139 12.43 -21.81 14.93
N GLY A 140 11.93 -22.95 14.46
CA GLY A 140 12.60 -24.26 14.62
C GLY A 140 13.97 -24.35 13.96
N LEU A 141 14.29 -23.43 13.04
CA LEU A 141 15.58 -23.29 12.36
C LEU A 141 16.42 -22.12 12.90
N GLY A 142 15.99 -21.47 13.99
CA GLY A 142 16.66 -20.27 14.52
C GLY A 142 16.42 -19.00 13.72
N LEU A 143 15.40 -18.99 12.85
CA LEU A 143 15.05 -17.88 11.97
C LEU A 143 13.65 -17.33 12.28
N SER A 144 13.36 -16.11 11.83
CA SER A 144 12.04 -15.48 11.87
C SER A 144 11.76 -14.77 10.55
N CYS A 145 10.51 -14.78 10.09
CA CYS A 145 10.13 -13.97 8.94
C CYS A 145 10.05 -12.47 9.27
N GLY A 146 9.93 -12.09 10.55
CA GLY A 146 9.78 -10.71 10.99
C GLY A 146 8.44 -10.04 10.61
N HIS A 147 7.54 -10.76 9.93
CA HIS A 147 6.25 -10.24 9.46
C HIS A 147 5.09 -10.69 10.36
N PHE A 148 4.68 -9.79 11.27
CA PHE A 148 3.66 -10.09 12.29
C PHE A 148 2.38 -9.26 12.11
N PRO A 149 1.56 -9.47 11.06
CA PRO A 149 0.30 -8.77 10.91
C PRO A 149 -0.67 -9.18 12.02
N SER A 150 -1.62 -8.32 12.40
CA SER A 150 -2.63 -8.67 13.42
C SER A 150 -3.47 -9.88 13.03
N SER A 151 -3.55 -10.19 11.73
CA SER A 151 -4.23 -11.36 11.16
C SER A 151 -3.32 -12.59 10.97
N MET A 152 -2.15 -12.67 11.63
CA MET A 152 -1.15 -13.73 11.40
C MET A 152 -1.69 -15.17 11.48
N TYR A 153 -2.68 -15.42 12.33
CA TYR A 153 -3.33 -16.74 12.49
C TYR A 153 -4.35 -17.07 11.40
N CYS A 154 -4.80 -16.07 10.63
CA CYS A 154 -5.85 -16.19 9.64
C CYS A 154 -5.51 -15.48 8.33
N SER A 155 -4.23 -15.31 8.02
CA SER A 155 -3.74 -14.72 6.77
C SER A 155 -2.60 -15.57 6.20
N THR A 156 -2.43 -15.49 4.88
CA THR A 156 -1.47 -16.27 4.11
C THR A 156 -0.37 -15.38 3.54
N VAL A 157 0.81 -15.94 3.26
CA VAL A 157 1.93 -15.19 2.64
C VAL A 157 1.52 -14.55 1.31
N GLY A 158 0.80 -15.28 0.45
CA GLY A 158 0.27 -14.76 -0.79
C GLY A 158 -0.69 -13.60 -0.57
N GLY A 159 -1.55 -13.68 0.46
CA GLY A 159 -2.42 -12.58 0.87
C GLY A 159 -1.65 -11.35 1.35
N TRP A 160 -0.56 -11.54 2.10
CA TRP A 160 0.31 -10.41 2.51
C TRP A 160 0.86 -9.68 1.30
N VAL A 161 1.40 -10.43 0.32
CA VAL A 161 1.95 -9.88 -0.91
C VAL A 161 0.86 -9.18 -1.75
N ALA A 162 -0.28 -9.83 -1.92
CA ALA A 162 -1.40 -9.33 -2.71
C ALA A 162 -2.00 -8.03 -2.13
N ALA A 163 -1.99 -7.85 -0.80
CA ALA A 163 -2.52 -6.67 -0.13
C ALA A 163 -1.46 -5.61 0.24
N ARG A 164 -0.16 -5.91 0.06
CA ARG A 164 0.96 -5.12 0.63
C ARG A 164 0.84 -4.94 2.14
N GLY A 165 0.63 -6.05 2.83
CA GLY A 165 0.48 -6.10 4.28
C GLY A 165 1.68 -5.52 5.04
N ALA A 166 1.39 -4.99 6.23
CA ALA A 166 2.38 -4.54 7.20
C ALA A 166 2.30 -5.38 8.47
N GLY A 167 3.45 -5.73 9.03
CA GLY A 167 3.57 -6.43 10.30
C GLY A 167 3.76 -5.45 11.47
N GLN A 168 3.38 -5.84 12.68
CA GLN A 168 3.54 -5.02 13.89
C GLN A 168 5.01 -4.66 14.18
N CYS A 169 5.97 -5.43 13.65
CA CYS A 169 7.40 -5.16 13.77
C CYS A 169 8.04 -4.50 12.53
N SER A 170 7.23 -3.89 11.65
CA SER A 170 7.71 -3.37 10.35
C SER A 170 8.71 -2.22 10.45
N SER A 171 8.80 -1.54 11.60
CA SER A 171 9.81 -0.48 11.80
C SER A 171 11.23 -1.04 11.82
N ARG A 172 11.41 -2.31 12.24
CA ARG A 172 12.70 -3.02 12.15
C ARG A 172 12.83 -3.87 10.89
N TYR A 173 11.83 -4.69 10.58
CA TYR A 173 11.94 -5.71 9.52
C TYR A 173 11.41 -5.27 8.14
N GLY A 174 10.80 -4.10 8.06
CA GLY A 174 10.14 -3.60 6.84
C GLY A 174 8.72 -4.13 6.66
N LYS A 175 8.06 -3.67 5.59
CA LYS A 175 6.78 -4.23 5.14
C LYS A 175 7.01 -5.40 4.20
N ILE A 176 5.94 -6.07 3.77
CA ILE A 176 6.06 -7.20 2.86
C ILE A 176 6.78 -6.82 1.55
N GLU A 177 6.57 -5.60 1.04
CA GLU A 177 7.26 -5.13 -0.17
C GLU A 177 8.76 -4.92 0.04
N ASP A 178 9.23 -4.77 1.28
CA ASP A 178 10.65 -4.70 1.59
C ASP A 178 11.22 -6.12 1.70
N MET A 179 10.46 -7.05 2.31
CA MET A 179 10.88 -8.43 2.54
C MET A 179 10.94 -9.28 1.27
N VAL A 180 10.02 -9.07 0.31
CA VAL A 180 9.97 -9.88 -0.91
C VAL A 180 11.14 -9.55 -1.83
N VAL A 181 11.85 -10.60 -2.25
CA VAL A 181 12.98 -10.55 -3.20
C VAL A 181 12.68 -11.28 -4.50
N GLY A 182 11.58 -12.01 -4.57
CA GLY A 182 11.08 -12.66 -5.78
C GLY A 182 9.77 -13.38 -5.51
N LEU A 183 9.06 -13.77 -6.58
CA LEU A 183 7.85 -14.58 -6.47
C LEU A 183 7.61 -15.37 -7.77
N ASP A 184 6.78 -16.39 -7.68
CA ASP A 184 6.21 -17.10 -8.83
C ASP A 184 4.71 -16.86 -8.88
N TYR A 185 4.21 -16.69 -10.10
CA TYR A 185 2.79 -16.52 -10.35
C TYR A 185 2.39 -17.20 -11.65
N VAL A 186 1.11 -17.50 -11.81
CA VAL A 186 0.54 -18.00 -13.06
C VAL A 186 -0.18 -16.85 -13.77
N ASP A 187 0.18 -16.62 -15.05
CA ASP A 187 -0.41 -15.57 -15.89
C ASP A 187 -1.75 -15.99 -16.51
N TRP A 188 -2.42 -15.06 -17.21
CA TRP A 188 -3.73 -15.28 -17.85
C TRP A 188 -3.73 -16.38 -18.93
N GLN A 189 -2.55 -16.78 -19.42
CA GLN A 189 -2.39 -17.85 -20.40
C GLN A 189 -2.14 -19.21 -19.72
N GLY A 190 -2.22 -19.30 -18.39
CA GLY A 190 -1.90 -20.51 -17.64
C GLY A 190 -0.40 -20.79 -17.55
N ARG A 191 0.47 -19.81 -17.84
CA ARG A 191 1.93 -20.04 -17.80
C ARG A 191 2.51 -19.64 -16.47
N LEU A 192 3.35 -20.50 -15.91
CA LEU A 192 4.16 -20.18 -14.74
C LEU A 192 5.22 -19.13 -15.11
N ARG A 193 5.23 -18.02 -14.37
CA ARG A 193 6.16 -16.91 -14.49
C ARG A 193 6.98 -16.84 -13.21
N ARG A 194 8.31 -16.75 -13.35
CA ARG A 194 9.23 -16.64 -12.22
C ARG A 194 9.89 -15.29 -12.22
N VAL A 195 9.65 -14.51 -11.18
CA VAL A 195 10.26 -13.20 -10.98
C VAL A 195 11.37 -13.37 -9.96
N ARG A 196 12.59 -13.58 -10.45
CA ARG A 196 13.80 -13.84 -9.65
C ARG A 196 14.83 -12.75 -9.96
N HIS A 197 14.59 -11.54 -9.46
CA HIS A 197 15.54 -10.44 -9.64
C HIS A 197 16.04 -9.99 -8.27
N PRO A 198 17.34 -10.16 -7.95
CA PRO A 198 17.92 -9.34 -6.89
C PRO A 198 17.66 -7.88 -7.29
N ARG A 199 17.22 -7.04 -6.34
CA ARG A 199 17.02 -5.62 -6.61
C ARG A 199 18.35 -5.01 -7.04
N CYS A 200 18.59 -4.97 -8.34
CA CYS A 200 19.85 -4.56 -8.94
C CYS A 200 19.65 -3.27 -9.73
N ALA A 201 20.72 -2.51 -9.83
CA ALA A 201 20.80 -1.26 -10.56
C ALA A 201 20.31 -1.40 -12.01
N GLY A 202 19.27 -0.66 -12.38
CA GLY A 202 18.98 -0.35 -13.79
C GLY A 202 18.18 -1.39 -14.58
N HIS A 203 17.65 -2.44 -13.95
CA HIS A 203 16.72 -3.36 -14.60
C HIS A 203 15.29 -3.15 -14.09
N TRP A 204 14.38 -2.87 -15.02
CA TRP A 204 12.95 -2.90 -14.74
C TRP A 204 12.50 -4.33 -14.44
N THR A 205 11.58 -4.50 -13.50
CA THR A 205 10.98 -5.77 -13.08
C THR A 205 9.50 -5.57 -12.81
N GLU A 206 8.68 -6.56 -13.14
CA GLU A 206 7.24 -6.57 -12.86
C GLU A 206 6.91 -6.77 -11.38
N LEU A 207 7.88 -7.13 -10.53
CA LEU A 207 7.64 -7.42 -9.11
C LEU A 207 6.82 -6.32 -8.39
N PRO A 208 7.17 -5.01 -8.47
CA PRO A 208 6.44 -3.97 -7.75
C PRO A 208 5.00 -3.76 -8.24
N LEU A 209 4.64 -4.26 -9.43
CA LEU A 209 3.27 -4.26 -9.94
C LEU A 209 2.46 -5.42 -9.35
N LEU A 210 3.08 -6.59 -9.17
CA LEU A 210 2.44 -7.77 -8.58
C LEU A 210 2.18 -7.60 -7.08
N LEU A 211 3.08 -6.89 -6.38
CA LEU A 211 2.87 -6.47 -5.00
C LEU A 211 1.68 -5.50 -4.91
N GLY A 212 0.64 -5.88 -4.17
CA GLY A 212 -0.56 -5.03 -4.03
C GLY A 212 -1.57 -5.17 -5.17
N SER A 213 -1.36 -6.13 -6.07
CA SER A 213 -2.28 -6.40 -7.18
C SER A 213 -3.63 -6.96 -6.75
N GLU A 214 -3.78 -7.41 -5.51
CA GLU A 214 -4.98 -8.08 -4.99
C GLU A 214 -5.48 -9.21 -5.90
N GLY A 215 -4.55 -9.89 -6.58
CA GLY A 215 -4.87 -11.00 -7.46
C GLY A 215 -5.51 -10.61 -8.79
N THR A 216 -5.37 -9.34 -9.23
CA THR A 216 -5.91 -8.84 -10.51
C THR A 216 -4.93 -8.97 -11.68
N LEU A 217 -3.67 -9.32 -11.42
CA LEU A 217 -2.61 -9.44 -12.43
C LEU A 217 -2.12 -10.88 -12.64
N GLY A 218 -2.69 -11.84 -11.91
CA GLY A 218 -2.27 -13.24 -11.88
C GLY A 218 -2.40 -13.86 -10.48
N ILE A 219 -2.18 -15.17 -10.41
CA ILE A 219 -2.25 -15.92 -9.15
C ILE A 219 -0.84 -16.22 -8.65
N ILE A 220 -0.47 -15.63 -7.51
CA ILE A 220 0.82 -15.87 -6.84
C ILE A 220 0.80 -17.28 -6.24
N THR A 221 1.78 -18.12 -6.57
CA THR A 221 1.89 -19.52 -6.11
C THR A 221 3.05 -19.74 -5.14
N SER A 222 4.13 -18.97 -5.28
CA SER A 222 5.31 -19.04 -4.40
C SER A 222 5.90 -17.65 -4.18
N VAL A 223 6.48 -17.41 -3.01
CA VAL A 223 7.10 -16.15 -2.62
C VAL A 223 8.48 -16.43 -2.04
N ARG A 224 9.48 -15.71 -2.53
CA ARG A 224 10.82 -15.69 -1.96
C ARG A 224 11.01 -14.39 -1.17
N MET A 225 11.29 -14.50 0.12
CA MET A 225 11.43 -13.36 1.01
C MET A 225 12.67 -13.47 1.90
N ALA A 226 13.19 -12.31 2.32
CA ALA A 226 14.22 -12.22 3.34
C ALA A 226 13.68 -12.70 4.69
N VAL A 227 14.55 -13.34 5.46
CA VAL A 227 14.32 -13.78 6.84
C VAL A 227 15.46 -13.32 7.74
N HIS A 228 15.20 -13.30 9.04
CA HIS A 228 16.11 -12.80 10.04
C HIS A 228 16.48 -13.93 10.99
N ARG A 229 17.64 -13.81 11.66
CA ARG A 229 17.89 -14.65 12.84
C ARG A 229 16.89 -14.28 13.93
N LEU A 230 16.54 -15.26 14.77
CA LEU A 230 15.81 -14.95 15.99
C LEU A 230 16.60 -13.91 16.82
N PRO A 231 15.92 -12.91 17.39
CA PRO A 231 16.60 -11.92 18.22
C PRO A 231 17.12 -12.58 19.50
N GLU A 232 18.34 -12.20 19.90
CA GLU A 232 18.98 -12.67 21.14
C GLU A 232 18.16 -12.21 22.34
N GLU A 233 17.81 -10.93 22.36
CA GLU A 233 17.06 -10.31 23.46
C GLU A 233 16.01 -9.31 22.99
N ARG A 234 15.14 -8.94 23.92
CA ARG A 234 14.10 -7.92 23.74
C ARG A 234 14.09 -6.93 24.89
N TRP A 235 14.07 -5.65 24.55
CA TRP A 235 13.88 -4.56 25.51
C TRP A 235 12.50 -3.94 25.37
N PHE A 236 11.77 -3.85 26.49
CA PHE A 236 10.39 -3.37 26.55
C PHE A 236 10.31 -2.09 27.38
N ARG A 237 9.67 -1.04 26.85
CA ARG A 237 9.30 0.15 27.64
C ARG A 237 7.99 0.75 27.16
N ALA A 238 7.30 1.42 28.07
CA ALA A 238 6.18 2.27 27.76
C ALA A 238 6.38 3.68 28.32
N PHE A 239 5.84 4.67 27.62
CA PHE A 239 5.88 6.07 28.03
C PHE A 239 4.48 6.69 27.97
N ARG A 240 4.22 7.66 28.85
CA ARG A 240 3.01 8.48 28.84
C ARG A 240 3.33 9.90 28.40
N PHE A 241 2.57 10.42 27.46
CA PHE A 241 2.67 11.78 26.95
C PHE A 241 1.40 12.58 27.27
N PRO A 242 1.49 13.92 27.37
CA PRO A 242 0.32 14.76 27.62
C PRO A 242 -0.66 14.77 26.42
N ASP A 243 -0.14 14.69 25.20
CA ASP A 243 -0.89 14.75 23.96
C ASP A 243 -0.23 13.90 22.85
N VAL A 244 -0.95 13.78 21.73
CA VAL A 244 -0.52 13.00 20.56
C VAL A 244 0.75 13.60 19.95
N GLU A 245 0.80 14.91 19.79
CA GLU A 245 1.91 15.64 19.15
C GLU A 245 3.25 15.37 19.84
N SER A 246 3.27 15.43 21.17
CA SER A 246 4.43 15.15 22.01
C SER A 246 4.95 13.71 21.82
N GLY A 247 4.03 12.75 21.72
CA GLY A 247 4.36 11.36 21.42
C GLY A 247 4.88 11.15 19.99
N LEU A 248 4.29 11.83 19.00
CA LEU A 248 4.75 11.79 17.61
C LEU A 248 6.14 12.39 17.45
N ASP A 249 6.44 13.47 18.18
CA ASP A 249 7.78 14.05 18.19
C ASP A 249 8.81 13.12 18.83
N ALA A 250 8.47 12.41 19.91
CA ALA A 250 9.35 11.38 20.48
C ALA A 250 9.69 10.30 19.44
N ILE A 251 8.66 9.76 18.78
CA ILE A 251 8.77 8.77 17.71
C ILE A 251 9.70 9.29 16.60
N ARG A 252 9.46 10.50 16.12
CA ARG A 252 10.23 11.12 15.04
C ARG A 252 11.70 11.31 15.42
N LEU A 253 11.98 11.77 16.63
CA LEU A 253 13.35 11.97 17.12
C LEU A 253 14.10 10.64 17.27
N VAL A 254 13.46 9.61 17.84
CA VAL A 254 14.05 8.26 17.95
C VAL A 254 14.47 7.73 16.58
N LEU A 255 13.62 7.86 15.56
CA LEU A 255 13.92 7.40 14.20
C LEU A 255 14.98 8.26 13.49
N ARG A 256 15.15 9.53 13.89
CA ARG A 256 16.18 10.42 13.35
C ARG A 256 17.58 10.09 13.83
N GLU A 257 17.71 9.65 15.09
CA GLU A 257 18.96 9.12 15.65
C GLU A 257 19.40 7.81 14.97
N GLY A 258 18.58 7.27 14.05
CA GLY A 258 18.91 6.06 13.31
C GLY A 258 18.64 4.77 14.08
N LEU A 259 17.97 4.86 15.23
CA LEU A 259 17.54 3.71 16.02
C LEU A 259 16.42 2.93 15.30
N ARG A 260 16.34 1.63 15.57
CA ARG A 260 15.44 0.68 14.87
C ARG A 260 14.56 -0.09 15.85
N PRO A 261 13.54 0.56 16.43
CA PRO A 261 12.58 -0.15 17.26
C PRO A 261 11.86 -1.20 16.39
N SER A 262 11.66 -2.41 16.93
CA SER A 262 10.74 -3.37 16.32
C SER A 262 9.33 -2.80 16.38
N VAL A 263 8.89 -2.34 17.55
CA VAL A 263 7.57 -1.74 17.76
C VAL A 263 7.73 -0.33 18.30
N MET A 264 7.01 0.62 17.70
CA MET A 264 6.85 1.94 18.27
C MET A 264 5.42 2.44 17.97
N ARG A 265 4.52 2.27 18.94
CA ARG A 265 3.08 2.44 18.75
C ARG A 265 2.51 3.43 19.75
N LEU A 266 2.06 4.58 19.25
CA LEU A 266 1.44 5.62 20.07
C LEU A 266 -0.08 5.48 20.02
N TYR A 267 -0.71 5.42 21.18
CA TYR A 267 -2.15 5.38 21.35
C TYR A 267 -2.67 6.77 21.72
N ASP A 268 -3.75 7.23 21.09
CA ASP A 268 -4.43 8.45 21.52
C ASP A 268 -5.03 8.28 22.93
N GLU A 269 -5.60 9.33 23.48
CA GLU A 269 -6.10 9.35 24.86
C GLU A 269 -7.18 8.28 25.09
N PHE A 270 -8.03 8.04 24.10
CA PHE A 270 -9.11 7.06 24.18
C PHE A 270 -8.61 5.63 24.07
N ASP A 271 -7.77 5.36 23.08
CA ASP A 271 -7.21 4.03 22.86
C ASP A 271 -6.28 3.65 24.03
N THR A 272 -5.57 4.63 24.61
CA THR A 272 -4.80 4.46 25.85
C THR A 272 -5.67 4.00 27.02
N MET A 273 -6.86 4.60 27.22
CA MET A 273 -7.78 4.17 28.29
C MET A 273 -8.22 2.71 28.13
N ILE A 274 -8.37 2.24 26.90
CA ILE A 274 -8.78 0.86 26.59
C ILE A 274 -7.60 -0.09 26.75
N ALA A 275 -6.41 0.29 26.25
CA ALA A 275 -5.20 -0.50 26.31
C ALA A 275 -4.65 -0.67 27.75
N SER A 276 -4.72 0.38 28.57
CA SER A 276 -4.20 0.39 29.95
C SER A 276 -4.99 -0.48 30.93
N ARG A 277 -6.17 -0.96 30.54
CA ARG A 277 -7.09 -1.73 31.40
C ARG A 277 -7.11 -3.23 31.10
N GLY A 278 -6.18 -3.74 30.29
CA GLY A 278 -6.21 -5.11 29.75
C GLY A 278 -5.04 -6.02 30.16
N GLY A 279 -4.68 -6.06 31.45
CA GLY A 279 -3.47 -6.74 31.94
C GLY A 279 -3.66 -7.89 32.94
N GLY A 280 -4.83 -8.55 33.01
CA GLY A 280 -5.02 -9.70 33.91
C GLY A 280 -5.72 -10.87 33.21
N GLU A 281 -5.24 -12.10 33.46
CA GLU A 281 -5.85 -13.36 32.98
C GLU A 281 -7.30 -13.57 33.51
N ASP A 282 -7.70 -12.84 34.57
CA ASP A 282 -9.06 -12.84 35.12
C ASP A 282 -9.90 -11.58 34.80
N ASP A 283 -9.37 -10.59 34.07
CA ASP A 283 -10.06 -9.31 33.82
C ASP A 283 -10.75 -9.27 32.44
N SER A 284 -11.47 -10.36 32.14
CA SER A 284 -12.22 -10.61 30.90
C SER A 284 -13.53 -9.81 30.76
N GLU A 285 -13.63 -8.63 31.38
CA GLU A 285 -14.86 -7.84 31.37
C GLU A 285 -14.63 -6.42 30.85
N SER A 286 -15.21 -6.12 29.68
CA SER A 286 -15.27 -4.73 29.21
C SER A 286 -15.96 -3.85 30.26
N LEU A 287 -15.65 -2.55 30.32
CA LEU A 287 -16.36 -1.60 31.18
C LEU A 287 -17.89 -1.71 30.98
N LEU A 288 -18.30 -1.93 29.73
CA LEU A 288 -19.68 -2.19 29.33
C LEU A 288 -20.22 -3.53 29.88
N HIS A 289 -19.37 -4.56 29.96
CA HIS A 289 -19.72 -5.84 30.57
C HIS A 289 -19.82 -5.75 32.10
N ARG A 290 -18.89 -5.06 32.78
CA ARG A 290 -18.92 -4.82 34.24
C ARG A 290 -20.13 -3.98 34.65
N ILE A 291 -20.46 -2.93 33.89
CA ILE A 291 -21.70 -2.17 34.06
C ILE A 291 -22.93 -3.07 33.80
N SER A 292 -22.87 -3.97 32.82
CA SER A 292 -23.96 -4.93 32.55
C SER A 292 -24.09 -6.07 33.56
N LYS A 293 -23.02 -6.38 34.31
CA LYS A 293 -22.94 -7.51 35.28
C LYS A 293 -23.20 -7.05 36.71
N SER A 294 -22.88 -5.79 37.03
CA SER A 294 -23.35 -5.08 38.23
C SER A 294 -24.87 -4.85 38.25
N ALA A 295 -25.54 -5.08 37.12
CA ALA A 295 -26.97 -4.91 36.94
C ALA A 295 -27.66 -6.28 36.90
N GLU A 296 -28.37 -6.65 37.96
CA GLU A 296 -29.20 -7.86 37.95
C GLU A 296 -30.55 -7.62 37.23
N GLY A 297 -31.08 -8.67 36.59
CA GLY A 297 -32.43 -8.71 36.05
C GLY A 297 -32.71 -7.77 34.86
N PRO A 298 -33.90 -7.15 34.77
CA PRO A 298 -34.35 -6.34 33.62
C PRO A 298 -33.40 -5.23 33.20
N LEU A 299 -32.55 -4.76 34.11
CA LEU A 299 -31.59 -3.69 33.92
C LEU A 299 -30.45 -4.06 32.95
N ARG A 300 -30.05 -5.35 32.90
CA ARG A 300 -29.08 -5.85 31.90
C ARG A 300 -29.64 -5.83 30.48
N HIS A 301 -30.93 -6.15 30.34
CA HIS A 301 -31.63 -6.04 29.06
C HIS A 301 -31.76 -4.56 28.65
N LEU A 302 -32.06 -3.69 29.62
CA LEU A 302 -32.15 -2.24 29.44
C LEU A 302 -30.82 -1.60 29.04
N LEU A 303 -29.69 -2.07 29.60
CA LEU A 303 -28.35 -1.61 29.22
C LEU A 303 -27.97 -2.03 27.80
N ARG A 304 -28.30 -3.27 27.39
CA ARG A 304 -28.19 -3.74 26.00
C ARG A 304 -29.06 -2.90 25.04
N LEU A 305 -30.27 -2.55 25.46
CA LEU A 305 -31.17 -1.64 24.73
C LEU A 305 -30.67 -0.18 24.72
N SER A 306 -29.80 0.20 25.65
CA SER A 306 -29.24 1.55 25.79
C SER A 306 -27.88 1.76 25.13
N LEU A 307 -27.12 0.70 24.81
CA LEU A 307 -25.82 0.85 24.13
C LEU A 307 -25.96 1.50 22.74
N PRO A 308 -26.96 1.15 21.91
CA PRO A 308 -27.28 1.91 20.70
C PRO A 308 -27.64 3.37 21.00
N ARG A 309 -28.31 3.66 22.14
CA ARG A 309 -28.69 5.02 22.54
C ARG A 309 -27.50 5.86 23.04
N LEU A 310 -26.52 5.25 23.70
CA LEU A 310 -25.25 5.88 24.10
C LEU A 310 -24.36 6.17 22.88
N LEU A 311 -24.25 5.20 21.96
CA LEU A 311 -23.59 5.37 20.66
C LEU A 311 -24.34 6.37 19.75
N ALA A 312 -25.63 6.59 19.97
CA ALA A 312 -26.43 7.60 19.27
C ALA A 312 -26.09 9.05 19.68
N SER A 313 -25.18 9.27 20.64
CA SER A 313 -24.61 10.59 20.94
C SER A 313 -23.08 10.64 20.81
N PRO A 314 -22.52 10.45 19.60
CA PRO A 314 -21.07 10.42 19.36
C PRO A 314 -20.34 11.65 19.92
N LYS A 315 -20.95 12.83 19.81
CA LYS A 315 -20.37 14.09 20.32
C LYS A 315 -20.09 14.07 21.82
N ILE A 316 -20.94 13.43 22.62
CA ILE A 316 -20.76 13.36 24.07
C ILE A 316 -19.64 12.39 24.41
N LEU A 317 -19.62 11.21 23.78
CA LEU A 317 -18.56 10.21 23.94
C LEU A 317 -17.18 10.77 23.57
N ASN A 318 -17.08 11.42 22.41
CA ASN A 318 -15.85 12.06 21.94
C ASN A 318 -15.42 13.28 22.78
N ARG A 319 -16.34 13.92 23.53
CA ARG A 319 -16.00 15.00 24.47
C ARG A 319 -15.47 14.45 25.79
N LEU A 320 -16.06 13.37 26.29
CA LEU A 320 -15.71 12.80 27.60
C LEU A 320 -14.29 12.23 27.64
N GLY A 321 -13.83 11.49 26.62
CA GLY A 321 -12.45 10.98 26.69
C GLY A 321 -11.36 11.98 26.27
N ARG A 322 -11.71 13.14 25.69
CA ARG A 322 -10.78 14.28 25.62
C ARG A 322 -10.43 14.84 27.00
N MET A 323 -11.26 14.58 28.01
CA MET A 323 -11.00 14.95 29.40
C MET A 323 -10.28 13.84 30.19
N SER A 324 -9.76 12.81 29.50
CA SER A 324 -9.06 11.70 30.16
C SER A 324 -7.76 12.17 30.82
N PRO A 325 -7.54 11.87 32.12
CA PRO A 325 -6.28 12.22 32.81
C PRO A 325 -5.12 11.27 32.46
N LEU A 326 -5.35 10.25 31.63
CA LEU A 326 -4.36 9.19 31.35
C LEU A 326 -3.35 9.55 30.24
N GLY A 327 -3.55 10.64 29.51
CA GLY A 327 -2.69 11.06 28.39
C GLY A 327 -2.63 10.01 27.27
N CYS A 328 -1.58 10.09 26.45
CA CYS A 328 -1.29 9.17 25.34
C CYS A 328 -0.19 8.17 25.73
N GLN A 329 -0.36 6.89 25.47
CA GLN A 329 0.64 5.85 25.76
C GLN A 329 1.43 5.46 24.51
N LEU A 330 2.75 5.52 24.60
CA LEU A 330 3.68 4.97 23.62
C LEU A 330 4.20 3.62 24.10
N VAL A 331 4.04 2.58 23.29
CA VAL A 331 4.68 1.27 23.49
C VAL A 331 5.92 1.17 22.62
N VAL A 332 7.05 0.82 23.21
CA VAL A 332 8.33 0.65 22.54
C VAL A 332 8.88 -0.75 22.80
N VAL A 333 9.25 -1.45 21.73
CA VAL A 333 9.96 -2.72 21.79
C VAL A 333 11.17 -2.67 20.87
N TYR A 334 12.33 -3.03 21.39
CA TYR A 334 13.54 -3.28 20.63
C TYR A 334 13.87 -4.77 20.66
N GLU A 335 14.37 -5.26 19.54
CA GLU A 335 14.91 -6.61 19.40
C GLU A 335 16.30 -6.50 18.78
N GLY A 336 17.26 -7.28 19.26
CA GLY A 336 18.63 -7.20 18.76
C GLY A 336 19.65 -7.85 19.69
N SER A 337 20.91 -7.52 19.42
CA SER A 337 22.06 -7.85 20.29
C SER A 337 22.07 -6.99 21.56
N GLU A 338 22.76 -7.46 22.60
CA GLU A 338 22.94 -6.72 23.87
C GLU A 338 23.40 -5.26 23.64
N ALA A 339 24.39 -5.05 22.77
CA ALA A 339 24.90 -3.70 22.45
C ALA A 339 23.85 -2.79 21.77
N GLU A 340 22.98 -3.33 20.91
CA GLU A 340 21.86 -2.56 20.34
C GLU A 340 20.85 -2.16 21.43
N LEU A 341 20.60 -3.06 22.38
CA LEU A 341 19.65 -2.82 23.46
C LEU A 341 20.17 -1.82 24.49
N GLU A 342 21.45 -1.86 24.85
CA GLU A 342 22.09 -0.86 25.73
C GLU A 342 22.00 0.56 25.14
N LEU A 343 22.25 0.67 23.84
CA LEU A 343 22.11 1.94 23.12
C LEU A 343 20.67 2.45 23.16
N ALA A 344 19.70 1.57 22.86
CA ALA A 344 18.28 1.91 22.91
C ALA A 344 17.84 2.30 24.32
N ALA A 345 18.26 1.56 25.34
CA ALA A 345 17.95 1.82 26.74
C ALA A 345 18.49 3.15 27.26
N THR A 346 19.55 3.67 26.64
CA THR A 346 20.12 4.98 26.98
C THR A 346 19.41 6.11 26.24
N ILE A 347 19.30 6.00 24.91
CA ILE A 347 18.85 7.12 24.06
C ILE A 347 17.34 7.28 24.08
N VAL A 348 16.57 6.19 24.00
CA VAL A 348 15.11 6.25 23.83
C VAL A 348 14.44 6.93 25.03
N PRO A 349 14.73 6.57 26.30
CA PRO A 349 14.11 7.24 27.44
C PRO A 349 14.50 8.71 27.54
N ALA A 350 15.73 9.08 27.16
CA ALA A 350 16.17 10.47 27.16
C ALA A 350 15.39 11.32 26.14
N LEU A 351 15.23 10.82 24.92
CA LEU A 351 14.44 11.48 23.88
C LEU A 351 12.96 11.57 24.26
N CYS A 352 12.37 10.49 24.77
CA CYS A 352 10.98 10.50 25.22
C CYS A 352 10.75 11.52 26.33
N ARG A 353 11.65 11.62 27.32
CA ARG A 353 11.57 12.65 28.37
C ARG A 353 11.71 14.06 27.82
N SER A 354 12.58 14.27 26.82
CA SER A 354 12.80 15.59 26.22
C SER A 354 11.56 16.17 25.52
N THR A 355 10.61 15.31 25.13
CA THR A 355 9.32 15.71 24.53
C THR A 355 8.14 15.52 25.48
N GLY A 356 8.38 15.47 26.81
CA GLY A 356 7.32 15.43 27.82
C GLY A 356 6.83 14.02 28.20
N GLY A 357 7.55 12.97 27.77
CA GLY A 357 7.24 11.59 28.09
C GLY A 357 7.63 11.19 29.51
N THR A 358 6.71 10.57 30.24
CA THR A 358 6.96 9.91 31.53
C THR A 358 7.15 8.41 31.33
N ASP A 359 8.26 7.87 31.80
CA ASP A 359 8.55 6.42 31.71
C ASP A 359 7.61 5.63 32.64
N LEU A 360 6.97 4.59 32.10
CA LEU A 360 6.04 3.71 32.82
C LEU A 360 6.66 2.33 33.12
N GLY A 361 7.91 2.09 32.77
CA GLY A 361 8.57 0.79 32.88
C GLY A 361 8.19 -0.19 31.76
N GLU A 362 8.51 -1.47 31.96
CA GLU A 362 8.31 -2.52 30.96
C GLU A 362 6.93 -3.17 30.95
N GLU A 363 6.27 -3.24 32.10
CA GLU A 363 5.04 -4.01 32.27
C GLU A 363 3.94 -3.66 31.23
N PRO A 364 3.64 -2.39 30.93
CA PRO A 364 2.62 -2.07 29.92
C PRO A 364 3.01 -2.56 28.52
N ALA A 365 4.30 -2.52 28.17
CA ALA A 365 4.79 -3.01 26.88
C ALA A 365 4.82 -4.54 26.81
N ARG A 366 5.12 -5.24 27.91
CA ARG A 366 5.02 -6.72 28.01
C ARG A 366 3.58 -7.19 27.92
N ALA A 367 2.67 -6.51 28.60
CA ALA A 367 1.24 -6.78 28.53
C ALA A 367 0.72 -6.57 27.10
N TRP A 368 1.13 -5.48 26.44
CA TRP A 368 0.83 -5.23 25.04
C TRP A 368 1.33 -6.37 24.14
N TRP A 369 2.59 -6.77 24.30
CA TRP A 369 3.22 -7.82 23.48
C TRP A 369 2.45 -9.14 23.57
N SER A 370 2.04 -9.52 24.77
CA SER A 370 1.31 -10.77 25.00
C SER A 370 -0.12 -10.74 24.44
N ASN A 371 -0.74 -9.55 24.39
CA ASN A 371 -2.15 -9.38 24.01
C ASN A 371 -2.39 -8.82 22.60
N ARG A 372 -1.33 -8.57 21.83
CA ARG A 372 -1.39 -7.86 20.53
C ARG A 372 -2.29 -8.49 19.45
N TYR A 373 -2.68 -9.76 19.60
CA TYR A 373 -3.61 -10.48 18.71
C TYR A 373 -5.05 -10.59 19.25
N ALA A 374 -5.29 -10.21 20.51
CA ALA A 374 -6.59 -10.41 21.16
C ALA A 374 -7.68 -9.39 20.72
N VAL A 375 -7.30 -8.29 20.08
CA VAL A 375 -8.21 -7.16 19.77
C VAL A 375 -9.32 -7.56 18.80
N SER A 376 -9.02 -8.35 17.78
CA SER A 376 -10.00 -8.74 16.74
C SER A 376 -11.17 -9.57 17.30
N TYR A 377 -10.93 -10.40 18.32
CA TYR A 377 -11.98 -11.18 18.98
C TYR A 377 -12.98 -10.34 19.77
N LYS A 378 -12.62 -9.09 20.14
CA LYS A 378 -13.48 -8.20 20.94
C LYS A 378 -14.51 -7.46 20.08
N GLN A 379 -14.30 -7.36 18.77
CA GLN A 379 -15.18 -6.63 17.85
C GLN A 379 -16.53 -7.33 17.62
N SER A 380 -16.57 -8.67 17.68
CA SER A 380 -17.80 -9.46 17.52
C SER A 380 -18.89 -9.05 18.51
N LYS A 381 -18.52 -8.76 19.76
CA LYS A 381 -19.47 -8.32 20.81
C LYS A 381 -20.13 -6.98 20.48
N VAL A 382 -19.42 -6.08 19.80
CA VAL A 382 -19.99 -4.80 19.36
C VAL A 382 -20.98 -5.01 18.21
N PHE A 383 -20.62 -5.91 17.28
CA PHE A 383 -21.51 -6.33 16.21
C PHE A 383 -22.77 -7.02 16.72
N GLU A 384 -22.66 -7.92 17.69
CA GLU A 384 -23.82 -8.58 18.34
C GLU A 384 -24.75 -7.57 19.04
N ALA A 385 -24.19 -6.46 19.53
CA ALA A 385 -24.95 -5.44 20.25
C ALA A 385 -25.69 -4.45 19.33
N GLY A 386 -25.67 -4.65 18.02
CA GLY A 386 -26.42 -3.82 17.09
C GLY A 386 -25.58 -2.79 16.34
N ALA A 387 -24.36 -2.51 16.81
CA ALA A 387 -23.44 -1.52 16.24
C ALA A 387 -22.49 -2.15 15.20
N PHE A 388 -21.67 -1.32 14.55
CA PHE A 388 -20.55 -1.76 13.73
C PHE A 388 -19.24 -1.17 14.25
N VAL A 389 -18.14 -1.89 14.01
CA VAL A 389 -16.78 -1.39 14.20
C VAL A 389 -16.04 -1.54 12.90
N ASP A 390 -15.30 -0.52 12.51
CA ASP A 390 -14.39 -0.59 11.39
C ASP A 390 -13.12 0.18 11.67
N THR A 391 -12.10 -0.12 10.88
CA THR A 391 -10.76 0.39 11.01
C THR A 391 -10.28 0.94 9.68
N MET A 392 -9.87 2.20 9.67
CA MET A 392 -9.27 2.85 8.52
C MET A 392 -7.83 3.22 8.83
N GLU A 393 -6.94 2.79 7.96
CA GLU A 393 -5.53 3.08 8.06
C GLU A 393 -5.07 3.86 6.83
N VAL A 394 -4.23 4.86 7.10
CA VAL A 394 -3.68 5.80 6.14
C VAL A 394 -2.26 6.14 6.55
N ALA A 395 -1.52 6.83 5.70
CA ALA A 395 -0.20 7.32 6.04
C ALA A 395 0.09 8.68 5.39
N THR A 396 1.00 9.43 6.00
CA THR A 396 1.51 10.69 5.45
C THR A 396 2.84 11.05 6.10
N THR A 397 3.48 12.12 5.62
CA THR A 397 4.75 12.64 6.12
C THR A 397 4.58 13.34 7.48
N TRP A 398 5.66 13.44 8.26
CA TRP A 398 5.62 14.03 9.61
C TRP A 398 5.01 15.44 9.66
N ASP A 399 5.35 16.29 8.69
CA ASP A 399 4.85 17.67 8.53
C ASP A 399 3.32 17.77 8.34
N ARG A 400 2.66 16.69 7.96
CA ARG A 400 1.21 16.65 7.68
C ARG A 400 0.44 15.78 8.66
N LEU A 401 1.12 14.91 9.40
CA LEU A 401 0.53 13.83 10.18
C LEU A 401 -0.48 14.30 11.23
N ALA A 402 -0.11 15.25 12.08
CA ALA A 402 -0.99 15.79 13.11
C ALA A 402 -2.21 16.50 12.51
N SER A 403 -2.00 17.31 11.46
CA SER A 403 -3.08 17.99 10.75
C SER A 403 -4.07 17.01 10.12
N LEU A 404 -3.58 15.93 9.50
CA LEU A 404 -4.40 14.86 8.95
C LEU A 404 -5.20 14.15 10.04
N TYR A 405 -4.55 13.81 11.17
CA TYR A 405 -5.20 13.19 12.32
C TYR A 405 -6.40 14.02 12.80
N HIS A 406 -6.18 15.30 13.07
CA HIS A 406 -7.25 16.21 13.53
C HIS A 406 -8.33 16.42 12.48
N ALA A 407 -7.98 16.50 11.20
CA ALA A 407 -8.94 16.68 10.12
C ALA A 407 -9.90 15.49 9.98
N VAL A 408 -9.39 14.26 10.04
CA VAL A 408 -10.23 13.05 10.00
C VAL A 408 -11.15 13.01 11.22
N ARG A 409 -10.62 13.26 12.43
CA ARG A 409 -11.44 13.31 13.64
C ARG A 409 -12.55 14.34 13.54
N LYS A 410 -12.23 15.56 13.11
CA LYS A 410 -13.21 16.65 12.96
C LYS A 410 -14.39 16.26 12.08
N GLU A 411 -14.16 15.50 11.02
CA GLU A 411 -15.21 15.05 10.11
C GLU A 411 -16.02 13.85 10.64
N VAL A 412 -15.39 12.96 11.41
CA VAL A 412 -15.99 11.69 11.86
C VAL A 412 -16.63 11.77 13.23
N GLU A 413 -16.06 12.52 14.18
CA GLU A 413 -16.57 12.66 15.56
C GLU A 413 -18.04 13.08 15.68
N PRO A 414 -18.61 13.90 14.75
CA PRO A 414 -20.04 14.21 14.77
C PRO A 414 -20.95 13.02 14.42
N ILE A 415 -20.41 11.97 13.81
CA ILE A 415 -21.13 10.85 13.19
C ILE A 415 -20.92 9.54 13.96
N ALA A 416 -19.70 9.31 14.45
CA ALA A 416 -19.32 8.08 15.14
C ALA A 416 -18.30 8.33 16.26
N PHE A 417 -18.19 7.38 17.17
CA PHE A 417 -17.08 7.36 18.11
C PHE A 417 -15.80 7.01 17.34
N VAL A 418 -14.72 7.75 17.57
CA VAL A 418 -13.45 7.56 16.87
C VAL A 418 -12.28 7.60 17.85
N MET A 419 -11.41 6.62 17.70
CA MET A 419 -10.09 6.55 18.34
C MET A 419 -9.04 6.35 17.27
N ALA A 420 -7.78 6.64 17.58
CA ALA A 420 -6.67 6.33 16.70
C ALA A 420 -5.42 5.88 17.45
N HIS A 421 -4.57 5.15 16.75
CA HIS A 421 -3.20 4.94 17.14
C HIS A 421 -2.28 5.00 15.93
N PHE A 422 -1.01 5.25 16.18
CA PHE A 422 0.04 5.39 15.18
C PHE A 422 0.83 4.10 15.17
N SER A 423 0.60 3.27 14.15
CA SER A 423 0.96 1.84 14.16
C SER A 423 2.33 1.53 13.57
N HIS A 424 2.78 2.32 12.59
CA HIS A 424 4.03 2.08 11.87
C HIS A 424 4.69 3.41 11.54
N ALA A 425 5.97 3.56 11.91
CA ALA A 425 6.71 4.79 11.74
C ALA A 425 8.01 4.56 10.98
N TRP A 426 8.37 5.53 10.13
CA TRP A 426 9.58 5.61 9.33
C TRP A 426 10.20 7.00 9.45
N ARG A 427 11.40 7.17 8.86
CA ARG A 427 12.13 8.44 8.94
C ARG A 427 11.35 9.59 8.32
N GLU A 428 10.60 9.32 7.26
CA GLU A 428 9.85 10.31 6.49
C GLU A 428 8.41 10.56 6.99
N GLY A 429 7.83 9.65 7.77
CA GLY A 429 6.44 9.77 8.22
C GLY A 429 5.91 8.56 8.98
N CYS A 430 4.58 8.53 9.18
CA CYS A 430 3.90 7.51 9.97
C CYS A 430 2.56 7.09 9.35
N SER A 431 2.15 5.87 9.64
CA SER A 431 0.77 5.42 9.47
C SER A 431 -0.08 5.78 10.68
N VAL A 432 -1.31 6.23 10.43
CA VAL A 432 -2.36 6.44 11.43
C VAL A 432 -3.45 5.41 11.19
N TYR A 433 -3.92 4.80 12.28
CA TYR A 433 -4.93 3.77 12.29
C TYR A 433 -6.12 4.25 13.11
N PHE A 434 -7.21 4.61 12.45
CA PHE A 434 -8.46 5.01 13.08
C PHE A 434 -9.35 3.80 13.30
N THR A 435 -10.00 3.74 14.46
CA THR A 435 -11.10 2.81 14.72
C THR A 435 -12.38 3.62 14.93
N PHE A 436 -13.42 3.28 14.18
CA PHE A 436 -14.73 3.91 14.24
C PHE A 436 -15.75 2.95 14.82
N VAL A 437 -16.58 3.43 15.74
CA VAL A 437 -17.73 2.69 16.27
C VAL A 437 -18.99 3.50 16.02
N GLY A 438 -19.92 2.93 15.27
CA GLY A 438 -21.16 3.59 14.87
C GLY A 438 -22.36 2.65 14.89
N ALA A 439 -23.55 3.23 14.86
CA ALA A 439 -24.81 2.51 14.75
C ALA A 439 -25.85 3.39 14.04
N GLY A 440 -26.74 2.77 13.27
CA GLY A 440 -27.95 3.40 12.75
C GLY A 440 -29.21 2.89 13.46
N ARG A 441 -30.38 3.39 13.05
CA ARG A 441 -31.69 2.93 13.55
C ARG A 441 -32.01 1.48 13.16
N ASP A 442 -31.52 1.08 12.00
CA ASP A 442 -31.61 -0.26 11.43
C ASP A 442 -30.35 -0.54 10.57
N GLU A 443 -30.27 -1.68 9.90
CA GLU A 443 -29.10 -2.04 9.07
C GLU A 443 -28.94 -1.16 7.82
N SER A 444 -30.04 -0.67 7.25
CA SER A 444 -30.01 0.22 6.07
C SER A 444 -29.49 1.60 6.47
N ASP A 445 -29.93 2.12 7.61
CA ASP A 445 -29.43 3.34 8.22
C ASP A 445 -27.97 3.18 8.65
N SER A 446 -27.59 2.05 9.27
CA SER A 446 -26.21 1.73 9.67
C SER A 446 -25.26 1.72 8.47
N ALA A 447 -25.69 1.13 7.36
CA ALA A 447 -24.97 1.17 6.10
C ALA A 447 -24.73 2.59 5.58
N LYS A 448 -25.75 3.47 5.63
CA LYS A 448 -25.61 4.88 5.23
C LYS A 448 -24.64 5.65 6.13
N VAL A 449 -24.72 5.43 7.44
CA VAL A 449 -23.81 6.02 8.43
C VAL A 449 -22.37 5.57 8.12
N TYR A 450 -22.16 4.27 7.93
CA TYR A 450 -20.88 3.69 7.57
C TYR A 450 -20.30 4.31 6.28
N ASP A 451 -21.09 4.36 5.21
CA ASP A 451 -20.66 4.88 3.91
C ASP A 451 -20.32 6.38 3.98
N THR A 452 -21.03 7.13 4.83
CA THR A 452 -20.78 8.56 5.10
C THR A 452 -19.46 8.77 5.84
N ILE A 453 -19.16 7.95 6.86
CA ILE A 453 -17.89 8.01 7.61
C ILE A 453 -16.72 7.83 6.64
N TRP A 454 -16.74 6.77 5.84
CA TRP A 454 -15.68 6.49 4.86
C TRP A 454 -15.52 7.60 3.83
N LEU A 455 -16.63 8.15 3.32
CA LEU A 455 -16.57 9.24 2.35
C LEU A 455 -15.88 10.47 2.93
N LYS A 456 -16.32 10.93 4.11
CA LYS A 456 -15.77 12.15 4.74
C LYS A 456 -14.34 11.96 5.22
N ALA A 457 -14.04 10.82 5.84
CA ALA A 457 -12.70 10.50 6.31
C ALA A 457 -11.68 10.51 5.15
N GLN A 458 -12.01 9.83 4.04
CA GLN A 458 -11.12 9.80 2.87
C GLN A 458 -11.02 11.13 2.12
N GLN A 459 -12.06 11.97 2.16
CA GLN A 459 -11.98 13.35 1.66
C GLN A 459 -10.99 14.19 2.50
N ALA A 460 -11.02 14.06 3.83
CA ALA A 460 -10.05 14.70 4.71
C ALA A 460 -8.62 14.18 4.44
N VAL A 461 -8.43 12.87 4.31
CA VAL A 461 -7.14 12.24 3.98
C VAL A 461 -6.55 12.83 2.70
N ARG A 462 -7.33 12.86 1.60
CA ARG A 462 -6.87 13.45 0.33
C ARG A 462 -6.53 14.94 0.46
N LYS A 463 -7.36 15.71 1.18
CA LYS A 463 -7.14 17.15 1.39
C LYS A 463 -5.82 17.45 2.12
N PHE A 464 -5.44 16.60 3.07
CA PHE A 464 -4.23 16.76 3.88
C PHE A 464 -3.04 15.93 3.37
N GLY A 465 -3.08 15.46 2.12
CA GLY A 465 -1.94 14.81 1.47
C GLY A 465 -1.57 13.46 2.08
N GLY A 466 -2.57 12.72 2.58
CA GLY A 466 -2.40 11.32 2.98
C GLY A 466 -2.77 10.37 1.86
N VAL A 467 -2.26 9.14 1.99
CA VAL A 467 -2.57 8.06 1.05
C VAL A 467 -3.84 7.32 1.45
N VAL A 468 -4.61 6.88 0.46
CA VAL A 468 -5.90 6.15 0.61
C VAL A 468 -5.79 4.92 1.52
N SER A 469 -4.63 4.28 1.57
CA SER A 469 -4.40 3.02 2.25
C SER A 469 -2.91 2.77 2.42
N HIS A 470 -2.49 2.37 3.61
CA HIS A 470 -1.10 2.02 3.91
C HIS A 470 -0.87 0.49 3.91
N HIS A 471 -1.80 -0.34 4.37
CA HIS A 471 -1.63 -1.81 4.45
C HIS A 471 -2.89 -2.70 4.42
N HIS A 472 -4.12 -2.18 4.46
CA HIS A 472 -5.33 -3.04 4.37
C HIS A 472 -5.66 -3.54 2.96
N GLY A 473 -5.02 -2.96 1.95
CA GLY A 473 -5.40 -3.08 0.55
C GLY A 473 -6.44 -2.03 0.15
N ILE A 474 -6.88 -2.13 -1.09
CA ILE A 474 -7.82 -1.24 -1.76
C ILE A 474 -9.20 -1.91 -1.84
N GLY A 475 -9.25 -3.13 -2.37
CA GLY A 475 -10.48 -3.91 -2.56
C GLY A 475 -11.62 -3.14 -3.23
N LEU A 476 -12.85 -3.58 -2.98
CA LEU A 476 -14.06 -2.87 -3.42
C LEU A 476 -14.25 -1.55 -2.67
N LEU A 477 -13.94 -1.54 -1.37
CA LEU A 477 -14.16 -0.41 -0.48
C LEU A 477 -13.43 0.85 -0.93
N LYS A 478 -12.13 0.73 -1.24
CA LYS A 478 -11.27 1.89 -1.46
C LYS A 478 -10.99 2.22 -2.93
N THR A 479 -11.41 1.37 -3.88
CA THR A 479 -11.19 1.58 -5.32
C THR A 479 -11.64 2.97 -5.78
N ARG A 480 -12.84 3.42 -5.37
CA ARG A 480 -13.35 4.77 -5.70
C ARG A 480 -12.50 5.93 -5.17
N PHE A 481 -11.80 5.73 -4.05
CA PHE A 481 -10.92 6.75 -3.48
C PHE A 481 -9.55 6.71 -4.14
N LEU A 482 -9.03 5.52 -4.44
CA LEU A 482 -7.79 5.36 -5.20
C LEU A 482 -7.89 6.00 -6.58
N LYS A 483 -8.99 5.77 -7.31
CA LYS A 483 -9.25 6.43 -8.61
C LYS A 483 -9.14 7.95 -8.53
N ARG A 484 -9.70 8.56 -7.48
CA ARG A 484 -9.62 10.01 -7.23
C ARG A 484 -8.25 10.50 -6.77
N GLN A 485 -7.42 9.63 -6.21
CA GLN A 485 -6.05 9.97 -5.83
C GLN A 485 -5.11 9.87 -7.03
N LEU A 486 -5.27 8.84 -7.86
CA LEU A 486 -4.42 8.61 -9.03
C LEU A 486 -4.77 9.55 -10.19
N GLU A 487 -6.02 9.95 -10.35
CA GLU A 487 -6.50 10.82 -11.44
C GLU A 487 -6.03 10.30 -12.81
N SER A 488 -5.05 10.97 -13.44
CA SER A 488 -4.39 10.57 -14.69
C SER A 488 -3.61 9.26 -14.62
N GLY A 489 -3.24 8.80 -13.41
CA GLY A 489 -2.62 7.51 -13.15
C GLY A 489 -3.60 6.33 -13.21
N TRP A 490 -4.90 6.58 -13.09
CA TRP A 490 -5.90 5.52 -13.17
C TRP A 490 -5.91 4.82 -14.55
N PRO A 491 -5.92 5.55 -15.69
CA PRO A 491 -5.70 4.95 -17.00
C PRO A 491 -4.41 4.11 -17.12
N VAL A 492 -3.32 4.50 -16.45
CA VAL A 492 -2.07 3.73 -16.46
C VAL A 492 -2.27 2.39 -15.74
N LEU A 493 -2.90 2.40 -14.56
CA LEU A 493 -3.26 1.17 -13.86
C LEU A 493 -4.18 0.28 -14.70
N SER A 494 -5.18 0.87 -15.36
CA SER A 494 -6.07 0.14 -16.27
C SER A 494 -5.33 -0.52 -17.43
N ALA A 495 -4.37 0.17 -18.04
CA ALA A 495 -3.55 -0.37 -19.13
C ALA A 495 -2.63 -1.51 -18.67
N VAL A 496 -2.02 -1.38 -17.49
CA VAL A 496 -1.24 -2.47 -16.86
C VAL A 496 -2.15 -3.68 -16.65
N ARG A 497 -3.31 -3.49 -16.03
CA ARG A 497 -4.26 -4.59 -15.79
C ARG A 497 -4.70 -5.27 -17.08
N GLN A 498 -5.10 -4.50 -18.10
CA GLN A 498 -5.51 -5.05 -19.39
C GLN A 498 -4.38 -5.84 -20.08
N THR A 499 -3.12 -5.48 -19.82
CA THR A 499 -1.96 -6.22 -20.35
C THR A 499 -1.76 -7.56 -19.64
N PHE A 500 -1.95 -7.59 -18.32
CA PHE A 500 -1.83 -8.81 -17.51
C PHE A 500 -3.08 -9.69 -17.52
N ASP A 501 -4.23 -9.12 -17.87
CA ASP A 501 -5.52 -9.79 -17.87
C ASP A 501 -6.46 -9.19 -18.94
N PRO A 502 -6.25 -9.52 -20.23
CA PRO A 502 -7.01 -8.94 -21.34
C PRO A 502 -8.49 -9.35 -21.34
N TYR A 503 -8.87 -10.33 -20.54
CA TYR A 503 -10.23 -10.88 -20.48
C TYR A 503 -10.95 -10.57 -19.16
N ALA A 504 -10.33 -9.79 -18.27
CA ALA A 504 -10.86 -9.50 -16.93
C ALA A 504 -11.21 -10.77 -16.14
N LEU A 505 -10.38 -11.81 -16.28
CA LEU A 505 -10.49 -13.08 -15.60
C LEU A 505 -10.14 -12.95 -14.11
N PHE A 506 -9.11 -12.21 -13.77
CA PHE A 506 -8.50 -12.22 -12.46
C PHE A 506 -9.16 -11.23 -11.49
N ASN A 507 -9.75 -11.77 -10.44
CA ASN A 507 -10.44 -11.05 -9.37
C ASN A 507 -11.31 -9.87 -9.83
N PRO A 508 -12.32 -10.12 -10.71
CA PRO A 508 -13.10 -9.05 -11.31
C PRO A 508 -13.79 -8.16 -10.26
N GLY A 509 -13.90 -6.87 -10.59
CA GLY A 509 -14.45 -5.81 -9.75
C GLY A 509 -13.43 -5.07 -8.88
N LYS A 510 -12.18 -5.56 -8.73
CA LYS A 510 -11.14 -4.90 -7.91
C LYS A 510 -10.17 -4.15 -8.81
N LEU A 511 -9.78 -2.95 -8.38
CA LEU A 511 -8.84 -2.09 -9.12
C LEU A 511 -9.26 -1.82 -10.58
N GLU A 512 -10.56 -1.86 -10.86
CA GLU A 512 -11.10 -1.64 -12.20
C GLU A 512 -12.34 -0.74 -12.21
N ASP A 513 -12.63 -0.17 -13.37
CA ASP A 513 -13.92 0.46 -13.66
C ASP A 513 -14.92 -0.57 -14.20
N SER A 514 -16.21 -0.26 -14.10
CA SER A 514 -17.22 -0.90 -14.95
C SER A 514 -17.01 -0.44 -16.40
N GLN A 515 -16.13 -1.16 -17.11
CA GLN A 515 -15.84 -1.16 -18.55
C GLN A 515 -15.79 0.18 -19.30
N GLU A 516 -14.58 0.62 -19.65
CA GLU A 516 -14.30 1.20 -20.97
C GLU A 516 -12.94 0.67 -21.49
N PRO A 517 -12.88 0.13 -22.72
CA PRO A 517 -11.61 -0.24 -23.34
C PRO A 517 -10.82 1.01 -23.75
N TYR A 518 -9.52 1.01 -23.45
CA TYR A 518 -8.60 2.03 -23.94
C TYR A 518 -8.39 1.85 -25.45
N SER A 519 -8.77 2.87 -26.24
CA SER A 519 -8.47 2.93 -27.67
C SER A 519 -7.19 3.74 -27.90
N ALA A 520 -6.15 3.07 -28.41
CA ALA A 520 -4.96 3.76 -28.89
C ALA A 520 -5.30 4.56 -30.17
N PRO A 521 -4.78 5.79 -30.33
CA PRO A 521 -4.98 6.55 -31.55
C PRO A 521 -4.30 5.87 -32.76
N ALA A 522 -4.93 5.95 -33.92
CA ALA A 522 -4.38 5.48 -35.19
C ALA A 522 -3.23 6.39 -35.64
N ALA A 523 -2.11 5.79 -36.06
CA ALA A 523 -0.94 6.53 -36.55
C ALA A 523 -1.17 7.08 -37.97
N GLY A 524 -0.79 8.35 -38.20
CA GLY A 524 -0.83 8.95 -39.53
C GLY A 524 -0.06 10.27 -39.72
N VAL A 525 0.91 10.22 -40.66
CA VAL A 525 1.31 11.23 -41.68
C VAL A 525 2.44 12.25 -41.36
N GLU A 526 2.97 12.79 -42.47
CA GLU A 526 4.33 13.18 -42.86
C GLU A 526 4.74 14.66 -42.60
N ASP A 527 3.90 15.50 -41.98
CA ASP A 527 4.15 16.95 -41.81
C ASP A 527 4.76 17.32 -40.44
N LEU A 528 6.06 17.07 -40.30
CA LEU A 528 6.83 17.46 -39.11
C LEU A 528 6.92 18.98 -38.92
N GLN A 529 6.90 19.77 -40.00
CA GLN A 529 7.09 21.21 -39.92
C GLN A 529 5.84 21.89 -39.35
N GLY A 530 4.64 21.49 -39.79
CA GLY A 530 3.37 21.97 -39.23
C GLY A 530 3.21 21.65 -37.74
N VAL A 531 3.68 20.49 -37.29
CA VAL A 531 3.70 20.11 -35.87
C VAL A 531 4.62 21.02 -35.06
N LEU A 532 5.84 21.27 -35.56
CA LEU A 532 6.79 22.17 -34.90
C LEU A 532 6.27 23.62 -34.86
N ASP A 533 5.57 24.07 -35.89
CA ASP A 533 4.96 25.40 -35.95
C ASP A 533 3.73 25.53 -35.03
N SER A 534 2.93 24.47 -34.88
CA SER A 534 1.87 24.40 -33.87
C SER A 534 2.43 24.48 -32.43
N ILE A 535 3.51 23.75 -32.15
CA ILE A 535 4.22 23.83 -30.86
C ILE A 535 4.71 25.27 -30.65
N ARG A 536 5.39 25.88 -31.65
CA ARG A 536 5.87 27.28 -31.61
C ARG A 536 4.76 28.27 -31.24
N LEU A 537 3.59 28.14 -31.85
CA LEU A 537 2.43 28.98 -31.57
C LEU A 537 1.91 28.80 -30.15
N SER A 538 1.99 27.58 -29.61
CA SER A 538 1.40 27.22 -28.32
C SER A 538 2.29 27.53 -27.11
N ILE A 539 3.62 27.48 -27.24
CA ILE A 539 4.58 27.73 -26.13
C ILE A 539 5.46 28.99 -26.31
N GLY A 540 5.35 29.68 -27.45
CA GLY A 540 6.09 30.93 -27.73
C GLY A 540 7.56 30.74 -28.14
N ARG A 541 8.14 31.75 -28.82
CA ARG A 541 9.49 31.68 -29.44
C ARG A 541 10.64 31.36 -28.46
N ARG A 542 10.52 31.73 -27.18
CA ARG A 542 11.61 31.58 -26.17
C ARG A 542 11.89 30.12 -25.75
N ALA A 543 10.96 29.19 -25.98
CA ALA A 543 11.10 27.78 -25.57
C ALA A 543 11.92 26.92 -26.56
N LEU A 544 12.16 27.43 -27.77
CA LEU A 544 13.04 26.84 -28.77
C LEU A 544 14.38 27.56 -28.73
N ALA A 545 15.48 26.81 -28.83
CA ALA A 545 16.79 27.45 -28.96
C ALA A 545 16.87 28.18 -30.31
N ASP A 546 17.36 29.42 -30.32
CA ASP A 546 17.57 30.20 -31.55
C ASP A 546 18.58 29.49 -32.46
N GLY A 547 18.22 29.35 -33.75
CA GLY A 547 19.09 28.92 -34.85
C GLY A 547 19.13 27.41 -35.13
N TRP A 548 18.23 26.91 -35.99
CA TRP A 548 18.32 25.53 -36.51
C TRP A 548 17.89 25.41 -37.97
N GLU A 549 18.84 25.06 -38.83
CA GLU A 549 18.63 24.61 -40.21
C GLU A 549 18.41 23.08 -40.23
N LEU A 550 17.44 22.63 -41.03
CA LEU A 550 17.27 21.23 -41.47
C LEU A 550 18.57 20.74 -42.12
N ARG A 551 19.44 20.05 -41.39
CA ARG A 551 20.66 19.45 -41.96
C ARG A 551 20.49 17.94 -42.11
N ALA A 552 20.67 17.48 -43.35
CA ALA A 552 20.55 16.10 -43.82
C ALA A 552 21.65 15.14 -43.30
N SER A 553 22.07 15.23 -42.04
CA SER A 553 22.95 14.21 -41.42
C SER A 553 22.12 13.26 -40.58
N GLU A 554 22.10 11.97 -40.94
CA GLU A 554 21.18 10.90 -40.48
C GLU A 554 21.14 10.59 -38.96
N ARG A 555 21.77 11.37 -38.06
CA ARG A 555 21.87 11.06 -36.62
C ARG A 555 21.87 12.27 -35.68
N LYS A 556 21.28 13.40 -36.08
CA LYS A 556 21.08 14.58 -35.21
C LYS A 556 19.58 14.83 -34.97
N PRO A 557 19.18 15.39 -33.81
CA PRO A 557 17.79 15.76 -33.58
C PRO A 557 17.33 16.81 -34.61
N VAL A 558 16.08 16.70 -35.05
CA VAL A 558 15.45 17.66 -35.99
C VAL A 558 15.09 18.97 -35.31
N ALA A 559 14.87 18.94 -34.00
CA ALA A 559 14.65 20.10 -33.14
C ALA A 559 15.09 19.76 -31.70
N VAL A 560 15.49 20.78 -30.93
CA VAL A 560 15.69 20.69 -29.48
C VAL A 560 14.69 21.62 -28.79
N ILE A 561 13.79 21.06 -27.98
CA ILE A 561 12.76 21.79 -27.25
C ILE A 561 13.14 21.83 -25.77
N LYS A 562 13.07 23.01 -25.14
CA LYS A 562 13.44 23.23 -23.74
C LYS A 562 12.23 23.71 -22.93
N PRO A 563 11.33 22.82 -22.52
CA PRO A 563 10.17 23.20 -21.72
C PRO A 563 10.62 23.79 -20.38
N SER A 564 9.92 24.84 -19.95
CA SER A 564 10.19 25.55 -18.69
C SER A 564 9.22 25.20 -17.57
N SER A 565 8.16 24.45 -17.88
CA SER A 565 7.22 23.90 -16.90
C SER A 565 6.74 22.49 -17.28
N PRO A 566 6.22 21.70 -16.32
CA PRO A 566 5.57 20.44 -16.60
C PRO A 566 4.37 20.57 -17.57
N ASP A 567 3.67 21.71 -17.57
CA ASP A 567 2.56 21.98 -18.49
C ASP A 567 3.03 22.19 -19.93
N GLU A 568 4.11 22.95 -20.13
CA GLU A 568 4.75 23.09 -21.45
C GLU A 568 5.29 21.75 -21.96
N LEU A 569 5.90 20.95 -21.07
CA LEU A 569 6.34 19.60 -21.40
C LEU A 569 5.16 18.71 -21.84
N GLY A 570 4.03 18.77 -21.12
CA GLY A 570 2.81 18.05 -21.46
C GLY A 570 2.29 18.36 -22.86
N LEU A 571 2.19 19.65 -23.18
CA LEU A 571 1.75 20.11 -24.50
C LEU A 571 2.70 19.65 -25.62
N VAL A 572 4.02 19.76 -25.41
CA VAL A 572 5.03 19.31 -26.38
C VAL A 572 4.90 17.80 -26.62
N VAL A 573 4.84 17.01 -25.56
CA VAL A 573 4.75 15.54 -25.65
C VAL A 573 3.46 15.11 -26.34
N ALA A 574 2.31 15.70 -25.98
CA ALA A 574 1.03 15.41 -26.61
C ALA A 574 1.07 15.65 -28.12
N ARG A 575 1.62 16.79 -28.57
CA ARG A 575 1.72 17.12 -30.00
C ARG A 575 2.65 16.17 -30.76
N LEU A 576 3.78 15.81 -30.16
CA LEU A 576 4.69 14.84 -30.77
C LEU A 576 4.05 13.44 -30.83
N TYR A 577 3.31 13.04 -29.80
CA TYR A 577 2.61 11.77 -29.74
C TYR A 577 1.45 11.69 -30.75
N GLU A 578 0.59 12.71 -30.82
CA GLU A 578 -0.47 12.84 -31.83
C GLU A 578 0.09 12.73 -33.25
N ALA A 579 1.25 13.35 -33.49
CA ALA A 579 1.93 13.32 -34.77
C ALA A 579 2.82 12.08 -35.01
N SER A 580 2.87 11.13 -34.06
CA SER A 580 3.76 9.96 -34.13
C SER A 580 5.24 10.32 -34.38
N VAL A 581 5.69 11.48 -33.90
CA VAL A 581 7.07 11.96 -34.03
C VAL A 581 7.91 11.40 -32.88
N PRO A 582 8.98 10.61 -33.14
CA PRO A 582 9.83 10.09 -32.08
C PRO A 582 10.55 11.22 -31.33
N TRP A 583 10.74 11.05 -30.02
CA TRP A 583 11.54 11.98 -29.22
C TRP A 583 12.59 11.27 -28.37
N VAL A 584 13.57 12.05 -27.90
CA VAL A 584 14.62 11.62 -26.97
C VAL A 584 14.73 12.64 -25.85
N VAL A 585 14.79 12.16 -24.60
CA VAL A 585 14.89 13.01 -23.42
C VAL A 585 16.36 13.21 -23.02
N THR A 586 16.72 14.44 -22.68
CA THR A 586 18.06 14.82 -22.22
C THR A 586 17.95 15.82 -21.06
N SER A 587 18.98 15.95 -20.23
CA SER A 587 18.96 16.87 -19.08
C SER A 587 20.12 17.87 -19.07
N SER A 588 20.91 17.88 -20.14
CA SER A 588 22.00 18.82 -20.40
C SER A 588 22.47 18.58 -21.82
N GLY A 589 22.57 19.62 -22.66
CA GLY A 589 22.94 19.50 -24.08
C GLY A 589 24.23 18.71 -24.38
N SER A 590 25.10 18.48 -23.39
CA SER A 590 26.30 17.64 -23.46
C SER A 590 26.03 16.13 -23.58
N ALA A 591 24.84 15.64 -23.18
CA ALA A 591 24.49 14.22 -23.21
C ALA A 591 24.21 13.70 -24.64
N LEU A 592 23.79 14.57 -25.56
CA LEU A 592 23.60 14.25 -26.98
C LEU A 592 24.89 13.79 -27.66
N GLY A 593 26.05 14.23 -27.18
CA GLY A 593 27.35 13.82 -27.70
C GLY A 593 27.81 12.43 -27.25
N ARG A 594 27.28 11.92 -26.12
CA ARG A 594 27.68 10.63 -25.51
C ARG A 594 26.67 9.50 -25.72
N LEU A 595 25.42 9.81 -26.09
CA LEU A 595 24.43 8.81 -26.46
C LEU A 595 24.98 8.00 -27.65
N GLN A 596 25.33 6.74 -27.39
CA GLN A 596 26.02 5.87 -28.35
C GLN A 596 25.30 5.86 -29.70
N ARG A 597 26.09 6.01 -30.76
CA ARG A 597 25.71 6.20 -32.18
C ARG A 597 24.91 5.05 -32.83
N ARG A 598 24.23 4.17 -32.10
CA ARG A 598 23.52 3.01 -32.66
C ARG A 598 22.12 2.88 -32.03
N LYS A 599 21.08 3.00 -32.89
CA LYS A 599 19.62 2.80 -32.66
C LYS A 599 18.74 4.05 -32.39
N PHE A 600 19.03 5.21 -32.98
CA PHE A 600 18.01 6.28 -33.07
C PHE A 600 17.25 6.22 -34.40
N PRO A 601 15.93 6.56 -34.41
CA PRO A 601 15.19 6.75 -35.65
C PRO A 601 15.79 7.89 -36.48
N LYS A 602 15.65 7.84 -37.81
CA LYS A 602 16.28 8.79 -38.75
C LYS A 602 15.90 10.27 -38.51
N ARG A 603 14.72 10.51 -37.91
CA ARG A 603 14.22 11.84 -37.51
C ARG A 603 13.62 11.73 -36.11
N PHE A 604 14.04 12.60 -35.20
CA PHE A 604 13.51 12.66 -33.83
C PHE A 604 13.69 14.06 -33.24
N VAL A 605 12.84 14.42 -32.28
CA VAL A 605 12.95 15.66 -31.50
C VAL A 605 13.69 15.39 -30.18
N ALA A 606 14.65 16.23 -29.81
CA ALA A 606 15.25 16.18 -28.48
C ALA A 606 14.46 17.08 -27.53
N ILE A 607 14.06 16.55 -26.38
CA ILE A 607 13.48 17.31 -25.28
C ILE A 607 14.57 17.47 -24.21
N ASP A 608 14.99 18.70 -23.96
CA ASP A 608 16.02 19.03 -22.97
C ASP A 608 15.35 19.61 -21.72
N LEU A 609 15.36 18.82 -20.65
CA LEU A 609 14.75 19.14 -19.36
C LEU A 609 15.58 20.13 -18.54
N GLY A 610 16.71 20.63 -19.05
CA GLY A 610 17.61 21.52 -18.30
C GLY A 610 16.97 22.82 -17.83
N ARG A 611 15.77 23.20 -18.31
CA ARG A 611 14.98 24.33 -17.78
C ARG A 611 13.93 23.93 -16.73
N LEU A 612 13.65 22.64 -16.56
CA LEU A 612 12.90 22.08 -15.43
C LEU A 612 13.85 21.82 -14.25
N ASN A 613 14.64 22.83 -13.89
CA ASN A 613 15.59 22.76 -12.80
C ASN A 613 15.10 23.60 -11.60
N GLY A 614 15.72 23.38 -10.46
CA GLY A 614 15.44 24.10 -9.22
C GLY A 614 14.80 23.23 -8.15
N ILE A 615 15.06 23.63 -6.92
CA ILE A 615 14.49 23.03 -5.71
C ILE A 615 13.20 23.77 -5.39
N GLU A 616 12.08 23.04 -5.39
CA GLU A 616 10.74 23.62 -5.25
C GLU A 616 10.35 23.79 -3.79
N SER A 617 10.63 22.78 -2.97
CA SER A 617 10.33 22.76 -1.53
C SER A 617 11.15 21.68 -0.82
N CYS A 618 11.28 21.80 0.49
CA CYS A 618 11.96 20.83 1.35
C CYS A 618 11.24 20.76 2.69
N SER A 619 11.18 19.58 3.30
CA SER A 619 10.75 19.40 4.67
C SER A 619 11.88 18.81 5.48
N GLU A 620 12.51 19.63 6.33
CA GLU A 620 13.48 19.15 7.29
C GLU A 620 12.82 18.24 8.32
N GLN A 621 11.53 18.47 8.66
CA GLN A 621 10.76 17.64 9.58
C GLN A 621 10.57 16.21 9.05
N SER A 622 10.29 16.08 7.76
CA SER A 622 9.95 14.82 7.09
C SER A 622 11.07 14.26 6.22
N LEU A 623 12.25 14.89 6.22
CA LEU A 623 13.43 14.46 5.48
C LEU A 623 13.13 14.18 4.00
N TRP A 624 12.60 15.20 3.31
CA TRP A 624 12.40 15.12 1.87
C TRP A 624 12.64 16.45 1.17
N VAL A 625 12.99 16.40 -0.13
CA VAL A 625 13.16 17.56 -1.02
C VAL A 625 12.42 17.34 -2.34
N SER A 626 11.60 18.32 -2.76
CA SER A 626 10.96 18.35 -4.08
C SER A 626 11.83 19.13 -5.06
N VAL A 627 12.09 18.54 -6.22
CA VAL A 627 13.08 19.05 -7.16
C VAL A 627 12.71 18.74 -8.61
N GLY A 628 12.93 19.71 -9.51
CA GLY A 628 12.74 19.54 -10.94
C GLY A 628 13.73 18.54 -11.55
N ALA A 629 13.28 17.75 -12.53
CA ALA A 629 14.07 16.66 -13.11
C ALA A 629 15.35 17.12 -13.83
N GLY A 630 15.41 18.39 -14.26
CA GLY A 630 16.60 19.01 -14.87
C GLY A 630 17.69 19.39 -13.88
N THR A 631 17.40 19.39 -12.58
CA THR A 631 18.33 19.87 -11.54
C THR A 631 19.56 18.96 -11.44
N PRO A 632 20.79 19.50 -11.48
CA PRO A 632 22.00 18.74 -11.22
C PRO A 632 22.00 18.15 -9.81
N LEU A 633 22.33 16.86 -9.65
CA LEU A 633 22.38 16.21 -8.34
C LEU A 633 23.38 16.84 -7.39
N GLY A 634 24.48 17.41 -7.91
CA GLY A 634 25.45 18.15 -7.11
C GLY A 634 24.84 19.38 -6.42
N GLU A 635 23.90 20.06 -7.07
CA GLU A 635 23.18 21.22 -6.51
C GLU A 635 22.23 20.79 -5.40
N VAL A 636 21.44 19.73 -5.63
CA VAL A 636 20.55 19.16 -4.61
C VAL A 636 21.33 18.69 -3.39
N ALA A 637 22.47 18.02 -3.62
CA ALA A 637 23.34 17.54 -2.54
C ALA A 637 23.96 18.69 -1.75
N GLN A 638 24.35 19.79 -2.42
CA GLN A 638 24.83 20.99 -1.74
C GLN A 638 23.72 21.63 -0.90
N TYR A 639 22.52 21.82 -1.46
CA TYR A 639 21.38 22.39 -0.74
C TYR A 639 21.02 21.59 0.53
N CYS A 640 21.10 20.25 0.45
CA CYS A 640 20.90 19.37 1.60
C CYS A 640 22.01 19.56 2.63
N ARG A 641 23.29 19.60 2.22
CA ARG A 641 24.44 19.78 3.14
C ARG A 641 24.38 21.09 3.91
N GLU A 642 23.96 22.18 3.27
CA GLU A 642 23.77 23.49 3.92
C GLU A 642 22.72 23.45 5.05
N ARG A 643 21.85 22.44 5.06
CA ARG A 643 20.83 22.17 6.09
C ARG A 643 21.17 20.97 6.98
N ASN A 644 22.42 20.50 6.94
CA ASN A 644 22.85 19.29 7.64
C ASN A 644 22.07 18.02 7.26
N LEU A 645 21.65 17.93 6.00
CA LEU A 645 20.96 16.79 5.41
C LEU A 645 21.81 16.15 4.31
N ARG A 646 21.47 14.91 3.95
CA ARG A 646 22.04 14.19 2.80
C ARG A 646 20.93 13.48 2.05
N ILE A 647 20.99 13.51 0.72
CA ILE A 647 20.10 12.71 -0.14
C ILE A 647 20.40 11.24 0.10
N ALA A 648 19.36 10.42 0.17
CA ALA A 648 19.51 8.98 0.27
C ALA A 648 20.16 8.40 -1.01
N GLY A 649 21.28 7.67 -0.83
CA GLY A 649 22.08 7.11 -1.93
C GLY A 649 23.36 7.89 -2.20
N ASN A 650 24.17 7.38 -3.13
CA ASN A 650 25.40 8.03 -3.58
C ASN A 650 25.23 8.43 -5.06
N PRO A 651 24.59 9.58 -5.35
CA PRO A 651 24.33 9.97 -6.72
C PRO A 651 25.64 10.33 -7.44
N ASP A 652 25.80 9.87 -8.68
CA ASP A 652 26.89 10.34 -9.55
C ASP A 652 26.74 11.86 -9.76
N GLY A 653 27.67 12.64 -9.22
CA GLY A 653 27.61 14.11 -9.19
C GLY A 653 27.55 14.79 -10.57
N GLY A 654 27.80 14.05 -11.66
CA GLY A 654 27.70 14.54 -13.04
C GLY A 654 26.33 14.40 -13.70
N SER A 655 25.29 13.93 -12.99
CA SER A 655 23.96 13.70 -13.56
C SER A 655 22.86 14.58 -12.96
N SER A 656 21.78 14.77 -13.72
CA SER A 656 20.55 15.40 -13.24
C SER A 656 19.69 14.42 -12.44
N VAL A 657 18.73 14.94 -11.68
CA VAL A 657 17.72 14.14 -10.97
C VAL A 657 16.98 13.18 -11.91
N GLY A 658 16.45 13.70 -13.02
CA GLY A 658 15.73 12.88 -14.01
C GLY A 658 16.63 11.83 -14.66
N GLY A 659 17.90 12.16 -14.90
CA GLY A 659 18.90 11.23 -15.40
C GLY A 659 19.20 10.09 -14.42
N TRP A 660 19.27 10.38 -13.11
CA TRP A 660 19.47 9.37 -12.08
C TRP A 660 18.26 8.45 -11.90
N ILE A 661 17.06 9.00 -11.88
CA ILE A 661 15.78 8.27 -11.83
C ILE A 661 15.62 7.36 -13.07
N SER A 662 15.97 7.88 -14.25
CA SER A 662 15.96 7.12 -15.50
C SER A 662 16.90 5.91 -15.50
N ARG A 663 17.91 5.89 -14.62
CA ARG A 663 18.82 4.75 -14.39
C ARG A 663 18.39 3.86 -13.22
N GLY A 664 17.21 4.12 -12.66
CA GLY A 664 16.58 3.33 -11.60
C GLY A 664 16.65 3.96 -10.21
N ALA A 665 17.53 4.94 -9.97
CA ALA A 665 17.77 5.61 -8.68
C ALA A 665 17.59 4.67 -7.47
N TRP A 666 18.63 3.97 -7.08
CA TRP A 666 18.58 3.00 -5.97
C TRP A 666 19.72 3.24 -4.99
N PHE A 667 19.51 2.79 -3.76
CA PHE A 667 20.52 2.75 -2.71
C PHE A 667 20.26 1.56 -1.79
N THR A 668 21.21 1.21 -0.94
CA THR A 668 20.95 0.26 0.16
C THR A 668 20.35 1.05 1.31
N ASP A 669 19.10 0.75 1.66
CA ASP A 669 18.44 1.34 2.81
C ASP A 669 19.29 1.05 4.05
N PRO A 670 19.84 2.07 4.73
CA PRO A 670 20.72 1.83 5.87
C PRO A 670 19.94 1.12 6.99
N VAL A 671 18.63 1.36 7.12
CA VAL A 671 17.74 0.81 8.16
C VAL A 671 17.40 -0.65 7.90
N LEU A 672 17.09 -1.02 6.66
CA LEU A 672 16.68 -2.39 6.34
C LEU A 672 17.84 -3.26 5.83
N GLY A 673 18.94 -2.66 5.38
CA GLY A 673 20.01 -3.37 4.67
C GLY A 673 19.57 -3.89 3.30
N LEU A 674 18.44 -3.42 2.79
CA LEU A 674 17.81 -3.88 1.55
C LEU A 674 17.83 -2.78 0.49
N PRO A 675 17.91 -3.12 -0.81
CA PRO A 675 17.86 -2.08 -1.84
C PRO A 675 16.52 -1.35 -1.84
N ALA A 676 16.57 -0.02 -1.88
CA ALA A 676 15.42 0.87 -1.84
C ALA A 676 15.57 2.00 -2.87
N SER A 677 14.44 2.62 -3.19
CA SER A 677 14.40 3.84 -4.00
C SER A 677 14.40 5.08 -3.08
N PRO A 678 15.20 6.12 -3.37
CA PRO A 678 15.15 7.39 -2.67
C PRO A 678 13.97 8.26 -3.14
N VAL A 679 13.17 7.79 -4.12
CA VAL A 679 12.01 8.50 -4.65
C VAL A 679 10.80 8.23 -3.76
N LEU A 680 10.22 9.29 -3.19
CA LEU A 680 8.97 9.26 -2.43
C LEU A 680 7.74 9.54 -3.30
N ALA A 681 7.92 10.39 -4.31
CA ALA A 681 6.88 10.74 -5.28
C ALA A 681 7.51 11.26 -6.58
N LEU A 682 6.73 11.19 -7.64
CA LEU A 682 7.06 11.62 -9.00
C LEU A 682 5.90 12.42 -9.58
N GLU A 683 6.25 13.44 -10.35
CA GLU A 683 5.41 13.99 -11.41
C GLU A 683 5.95 13.51 -12.76
N VAL A 684 5.10 12.86 -13.55
CA VAL A 684 5.47 12.29 -14.85
C VAL A 684 4.51 12.77 -15.92
N VAL A 685 5.03 13.32 -17.01
CA VAL A 685 4.26 13.63 -18.21
C VAL A 685 4.11 12.35 -19.05
N LEU A 686 2.85 11.94 -19.23
CA LEU A 686 2.46 10.80 -20.06
C LEU A 686 2.50 11.16 -21.55
N PRO A 687 2.52 10.17 -22.47
CA PRO A 687 2.57 10.42 -23.91
C PRO A 687 1.42 11.29 -24.45
N ASP A 688 0.24 11.27 -23.82
CA ASP A 688 -0.90 12.12 -24.18
C ASP A 688 -0.86 13.52 -23.54
N GLY A 689 0.25 13.88 -22.88
CA GLY A 689 0.46 15.15 -22.21
C GLY A 689 -0.16 15.27 -20.82
N ARG A 690 -0.96 14.30 -20.36
CA ARG A 690 -1.47 14.29 -18.98
C ARG A 690 -0.33 14.06 -17.99
N LYS A 691 -0.49 14.54 -16.75
CA LYS A 691 0.54 14.44 -15.71
C LYS A 691 0.11 13.43 -14.65
N PHE A 692 0.82 12.31 -14.55
CA PHE A 692 0.76 11.44 -13.37
C PHE A 692 1.41 12.15 -12.18
N ARG A 693 0.74 12.12 -11.02
CA ARG A 693 1.29 12.62 -9.76
C ARG A 693 1.07 11.61 -8.66
N SER A 694 2.15 11.22 -7.99
CA SER A 694 2.08 10.43 -6.76
C SER A 694 2.17 11.34 -5.53
N VAL A 695 1.65 10.86 -4.41
CA VAL A 695 1.67 11.59 -3.13
C VAL A 695 2.84 11.06 -2.29
N PRO A 696 3.71 11.92 -1.74
CA PRO A 696 4.75 11.48 -0.82
C PRO A 696 4.14 10.73 0.37
N SER A 697 4.63 9.52 0.62
CA SER A 697 4.13 8.65 1.67
C SER A 697 5.29 7.92 2.36
N PRO A 698 5.21 7.68 3.68
CA PRO A 698 6.18 6.83 4.33
C PRO A 698 5.99 5.39 3.85
N ARG A 699 6.96 4.93 3.05
CA ARG A 699 6.88 3.70 2.23
C ARG A 699 5.77 3.73 1.18
N ALA A 700 5.84 2.77 0.26
CA ALA A 700 4.85 2.64 -0.79
C ALA A 700 3.50 2.17 -0.20
N SER A 701 2.44 2.84 -0.65
CA SER A 701 1.06 2.62 -0.24
C SER A 701 0.48 1.35 -0.88
N THR A 702 -0.69 0.88 -0.47
CA THR A 702 -1.25 -0.35 -1.07
C THR A 702 -1.69 -0.14 -2.51
N GLY A 703 -1.73 -1.24 -3.28
CA GLY A 703 -1.95 -1.24 -4.72
C GLY A 703 -0.66 -1.52 -5.51
N PRO A 704 -0.74 -1.78 -6.83
CA PRO A 704 0.43 -1.86 -7.69
C PRO A 704 1.24 -0.55 -7.62
N CYS A 705 2.56 -0.63 -7.43
CA CYS A 705 3.42 0.54 -7.37
C CYS A 705 3.69 1.08 -8.78
N LEU A 706 2.86 2.01 -9.24
CA LEU A 706 2.98 2.61 -10.57
C LEU A 706 4.27 3.42 -10.72
N GLU A 707 4.80 3.98 -9.63
CA GLU A 707 6.08 4.71 -9.60
C GLU A 707 7.22 3.92 -10.22
N SER A 708 7.21 2.60 -10.02
CA SER A 708 8.22 1.68 -10.57
C SER A 708 8.24 1.64 -12.10
N LEU A 709 7.15 2.02 -12.79
CA LEU A 709 7.11 2.10 -14.26
C LEU A 709 8.04 3.17 -14.82
N TRP A 710 8.40 4.18 -14.03
CA TRP A 710 9.23 5.29 -14.50
C TRP A 710 10.68 5.21 -13.98
N LEU A 711 10.96 4.25 -13.09
CA LEU A 711 12.31 3.98 -12.60
C LEU A 711 13.05 3.08 -13.59
N GLY A 712 14.21 3.51 -14.09
CA GLY A 712 15.04 2.66 -14.95
C GLY A 712 14.53 2.51 -16.39
N THR A 713 13.49 3.24 -16.79
CA THR A 713 12.87 3.12 -18.12
C THR A 713 13.31 4.17 -19.12
N TRP A 714 14.31 5.01 -18.78
CA TRP A 714 14.92 5.97 -19.71
C TRP A 714 13.92 6.91 -20.42
N GLY A 715 12.79 7.21 -19.76
CA GLY A 715 11.76 8.10 -20.30
C GLY A 715 10.84 7.45 -21.35
N VAL A 716 10.93 6.13 -21.57
CA VAL A 716 10.15 5.41 -22.59
C VAL A 716 8.65 5.38 -22.27
N LEU A 717 8.28 5.20 -21.00
CA LEU A 717 6.89 5.10 -20.56
C LEU A 717 6.28 6.46 -20.15
N GLY A 718 7.09 7.51 -20.12
CA GLY A 718 6.72 8.85 -19.66
C GLY A 718 7.94 9.65 -19.24
N ILE A 719 7.84 10.97 -19.24
CA ILE A 719 8.95 11.89 -18.94
C ILE A 719 8.82 12.40 -17.51
N VAL A 720 9.77 12.07 -16.64
CA VAL A 720 9.82 12.59 -15.27
C VAL A 720 10.05 14.10 -15.32
N ALA A 721 9.11 14.88 -14.78
CA ALA A 721 9.16 16.34 -14.74
C ALA A 721 9.74 16.86 -13.43
N SER A 722 9.36 16.24 -12.31
CA SER A 722 9.90 16.51 -10.97
C SER A 722 9.82 15.26 -10.08
N ALA A 723 10.55 15.27 -8.97
CA ALA A 723 10.57 14.19 -8.01
C ALA A 723 10.67 14.72 -6.58
N VAL A 724 10.07 13.99 -5.64
CA VAL A 724 10.29 14.15 -4.20
C VAL A 724 11.26 13.08 -3.75
N LEU A 725 12.42 13.49 -3.23
CA LEU A 725 13.53 12.63 -2.84
C LEU A 725 13.68 12.58 -1.31
N LYS A 726 14.12 11.44 -0.76
CA LYS A 726 14.48 11.23 0.65
C LYS A 726 15.85 11.82 1.01
#